data_AF-A0A2N2RLQ5-F1
#
_entry.id   AF-A0A2N2RLQ5-F1
#
_cell.length_a   1.000
_cell.length_b   1.000
_cell.length_c   1.000
_cell.angle_alpha   90.00
_cell.angle_beta   90.00
_cell.angle_gamma   90.00
#
_symmetry.space_group_name_H-M   'P 1'
#
loop_
_entity.id
_entity.type
_entity.pdbx_description
1 polymer ?
#
loop_
_entity_poly.entity_id
_entity_poly.type
_entity_poly.pdbx_seq_one_letter_code
_entity_poly.pdbx_strand_id
1 'polypeptide(L)'
;MRYLISLFGLTLFLSFNASADTLESVMMPGKVIQGHAKWEDDCQKCHKRFDKEGQNQLCKDCHKEIKQDVSQKNGFHGRMKDERTCVECHTEHKGRAAQIAPINEKTFKHAETDFSLKGAHADAKTECKDCHKPKIKYRDAPSSCNACHKKDDKHEGTLGASCENCHNEKNWKDTKDSFDHNKTKFALDGKHSNVKCDECHKTKKYREAPKDCNSCHKKDDKHKGMFGAKCAGCHTAKDWKETTFDHGKDTKYQLRGKHQSAKCESCHKPNAATLKLATSCVSCHRSDDKHDGSLGDRCEKCHNERNWATAPGFNHDETKFPLRDKHKAAKCQTCHKNGLKEKLPLLCNDCHKKDDDSKGHKGDFGEKCESCHTEKDWKTPSKFNHDRDTKYALRDKHQTTKCVDCHKGKLYGQNLKMDCYSCHKKDDDAKGHKGRYDQKCETCHIEKAWKNVTKFNHDRDTKYRLLDKHMKVKCDACHKANLYKDKIKSTCISCHKSDDKHKGQLSDKCEDCHNEKSWREAKYDHNKSKFPLLGKHYKVDCKKCHLTPAFKDAKTECVSCHVKEDVHKSRLGMQCETCHNARDWKIWDFNHDKDTKFKLDGGHKGIGCYDCHKAPSRGKRLTTPVACGDCHSSDDVHDGNFGRQCERCHVSNSWSELKVGTGFSR
;
A
#
# COMPACT_ATOMS: atom_id res chain seq x y z
N MET A 1 -61.77 -147.82 -18.42
CA MET A 1 -62.73 -148.90 -18.19
C MET A 1 -63.19 -148.81 -16.74
N ARG A 2 -64.49 -148.54 -16.52
CA ARG A 2 -65.28 -148.66 -15.27
C ARG A 2 -65.01 -147.63 -14.15
N TYR A 3 -65.89 -146.67 -13.84
CA TYR A 3 -67.30 -146.64 -13.37
C TYR A 3 -67.45 -146.56 -11.83
N LEU A 4 -68.45 -145.76 -11.41
CA LEU A 4 -69.22 -145.74 -10.13
C LEU A 4 -68.71 -144.79 -9.02
N ILE A 5 -69.40 -143.68 -8.71
CA ILE A 5 -70.67 -143.49 -7.96
C ILE A 5 -70.52 -143.83 -6.45
N SER A 6 -70.67 -142.83 -5.56
CA SER A 6 -71.82 -142.76 -4.62
C SER A 6 -71.72 -141.59 -3.63
N LEU A 7 -72.87 -140.94 -3.41
CA LEU A 7 -73.22 -140.05 -2.30
C LEU A 7 -73.11 -140.76 -0.94
N PHE A 8 -72.79 -140.01 0.13
CA PHE A 8 -73.68 -139.73 1.29
C PHE A 8 -72.89 -139.06 2.44
N GLY A 9 -73.56 -138.21 3.23
CA GLY A 9 -73.20 -138.05 4.66
C GLY A 9 -72.89 -136.63 5.16
N LEU A 10 -73.93 -135.80 5.24
CA LEU A 10 -74.00 -134.60 6.06
C LEU A 10 -73.94 -134.98 7.56
N THR A 11 -72.92 -134.57 8.31
CA THR A 11 -73.01 -134.38 9.77
C THR A 11 -72.13 -133.22 10.24
N LEU A 12 -72.85 -132.23 10.75
CA LEU A 12 -72.42 -130.99 11.36
C LEU A 12 -71.89 -131.27 12.78
N PHE A 13 -70.66 -130.89 13.10
CA PHE A 13 -70.22 -130.71 14.49
C PHE A 13 -69.87 -129.23 14.69
N LEU A 14 -70.82 -128.51 15.29
CA LEU A 14 -70.63 -127.18 15.88
C LEU A 14 -69.83 -127.34 17.17
N SER A 15 -68.54 -127.04 17.13
CA SER A 15 -67.77 -126.75 18.34
C SER A 15 -68.08 -125.32 18.77
N PHE A 16 -68.92 -125.17 19.80
CA PHE A 16 -69.08 -123.92 20.54
C PHE A 16 -67.74 -123.55 21.19
N ASN A 17 -67.13 -122.46 20.74
CA ASN A 17 -66.14 -121.75 21.56
C ASN A 17 -66.93 -120.85 22.51
N ALA A 18 -67.02 -121.26 23.78
CA ALA A 18 -67.36 -120.34 24.86
C ALA A 18 -66.13 -119.47 25.11
N SER A 19 -66.14 -118.22 24.66
CA SER A 19 -65.19 -117.21 25.12
C SER A 19 -65.47 -116.94 26.60
N ALA A 20 -64.49 -117.22 27.45
CA ALA A 20 -64.56 -116.82 28.86
C ALA A 20 -64.43 -115.29 28.95
N ASP A 21 -65.42 -114.62 29.53
CA ASP A 21 -65.32 -113.21 29.91
C ASP A 21 -64.18 -113.04 30.92
N THR A 22 -63.20 -112.17 30.62
CA THR A 22 -62.12 -111.81 31.55
C THR A 22 -62.61 -110.75 32.54
N LEU A 23 -62.02 -110.68 33.74
CA LEU A 23 -62.38 -109.68 34.75
C LEU A 23 -62.27 -108.24 34.19
N GLU A 24 -61.34 -108.03 33.26
CA GLU A 24 -61.10 -106.77 32.58
C GLU A 24 -62.21 -106.34 31.60
N SER A 25 -62.89 -107.27 30.92
CA SER A 25 -63.99 -106.91 30.00
C SER A 25 -65.22 -106.40 30.76
N VAL A 26 -65.45 -106.91 31.97
CA VAL A 26 -66.52 -106.48 32.89
C VAL A 26 -66.25 -105.09 33.48
N MET A 27 -64.98 -104.67 33.56
CA MET A 27 -64.57 -103.38 34.13
C MET A 27 -64.44 -102.25 33.10
N MET A 28 -64.82 -102.46 31.84
CA MET A 28 -64.76 -101.43 30.81
C MET A 28 -65.83 -100.34 31.03
N PRO A 29 -65.46 -99.03 31.09
CA PRO A 29 -66.41 -97.94 31.30
C PRO A 29 -67.46 -97.77 30.18
N GLY A 30 -67.18 -98.33 29.00
CA GLY A 30 -68.02 -98.26 27.81
C GLY A 30 -67.28 -98.80 26.58
N LYS A 31 -68.01 -98.95 25.47
CA LYS A 31 -67.42 -99.38 24.18
C LYS A 31 -66.37 -98.39 23.71
N VAL A 32 -65.27 -98.88 23.14
CA VAL A 32 -64.26 -98.02 22.52
C VAL A 32 -64.82 -97.34 21.26
N ILE A 33 -64.15 -96.33 20.71
CA ILE A 33 -64.58 -95.65 19.49
C ILE A 33 -64.58 -96.58 18.29
N GLN A 34 -65.30 -96.19 17.23
CA GLN A 34 -65.39 -96.98 16.01
C GLN A 34 -64.01 -97.32 15.42
N GLY A 35 -63.07 -96.37 15.46
CA GLY A 35 -61.71 -96.56 14.93
C GLY A 35 -60.88 -97.61 15.69
N HIS A 36 -61.20 -97.86 16.95
CA HIS A 36 -60.48 -98.81 17.80
C HIS A 36 -61.29 -100.09 18.11
N ALA A 37 -62.49 -100.23 17.55
CA ALA A 37 -63.39 -101.35 17.80
C ALA A 37 -62.76 -102.74 17.62
N LYS A 38 -61.75 -102.85 16.75
CA LYS A 38 -61.02 -104.10 16.49
C LYS A 38 -60.21 -104.60 17.71
N TRP A 39 -59.81 -103.72 18.60
CA TRP A 39 -58.92 -104.03 19.74
C TRP A 39 -59.64 -103.91 21.09
N GLU A 40 -60.97 -103.88 21.08
CA GLU A 40 -61.80 -103.71 22.29
C GLU A 40 -61.49 -104.75 23.37
N ASP A 41 -61.22 -105.99 22.97
CA ASP A 41 -60.94 -107.10 23.89
C ASP A 41 -59.44 -107.23 24.24
N ASP A 42 -58.56 -106.46 23.59
CA ASP A 42 -57.10 -106.51 23.77
C ASP A 42 -56.60 -105.38 24.69
N CYS A 43 -57.04 -105.33 25.95
CA CYS A 43 -56.80 -104.18 26.84
C CYS A 43 -55.31 -103.77 26.98
N GLN A 44 -54.38 -104.73 26.89
CA GLN A 44 -52.93 -104.48 26.98
C GLN A 44 -52.35 -103.69 25.80
N LYS A 45 -53.08 -103.58 24.69
CA LYS A 45 -52.69 -102.73 23.55
C LYS A 45 -52.83 -101.24 23.86
N CYS A 46 -53.71 -100.90 24.81
CA CYS A 46 -54.03 -99.52 25.16
C CYS A 46 -53.67 -99.17 26.61
N HIS A 47 -53.57 -100.16 27.51
CA HIS A 47 -53.27 -99.98 28.92
C HIS A 47 -51.98 -100.68 29.32
N LYS A 48 -51.15 -99.97 30.10
CA LYS A 48 -49.96 -100.54 30.74
C LYS A 48 -50.16 -100.49 32.26
N ARG A 49 -50.20 -101.66 32.90
CA ARG A 49 -50.46 -101.76 34.35
C ARG A 49 -49.39 -100.96 35.13
N PHE A 50 -49.86 -100.07 36.01
CA PHE A 50 -49.04 -99.20 36.88
C PHE A 50 -48.07 -98.23 36.18
N ASP A 51 -48.23 -97.97 34.87
CA ASP A 51 -47.37 -97.04 34.11
C ASP A 51 -48.20 -96.14 33.17
N LYS A 52 -48.67 -95.01 33.72
CA LYS A 52 -49.47 -94.03 32.97
C LYS A 52 -48.66 -93.29 31.90
N GLU A 53 -47.37 -93.05 32.13
CA GLU A 53 -46.51 -92.33 31.17
C GLU A 53 -46.17 -93.21 29.96
N GLY A 54 -45.85 -94.48 30.19
CA GLY A 54 -45.59 -95.47 29.15
C GLY A 54 -46.81 -95.78 28.29
N GLN A 55 -48.03 -95.45 28.75
CA GLN A 55 -49.25 -95.62 27.98
C GLN A 55 -49.30 -94.71 26.73
N ASN A 56 -48.72 -93.50 26.80
CA ASN A 56 -48.61 -92.62 25.62
C ASN A 56 -47.76 -93.24 24.51
N GLN A 57 -46.78 -94.07 24.87
CA GLN A 57 -45.92 -94.74 23.89
C GLN A 57 -46.70 -95.79 23.09
N LEU A 58 -47.63 -96.50 23.73
CA LEU A 58 -48.52 -97.45 23.04
C LEU A 58 -49.36 -96.76 21.96
N CYS A 59 -49.89 -95.57 22.26
CA CYS A 59 -50.61 -94.74 21.30
C CYS A 59 -49.69 -94.36 20.12
N LYS A 60 -48.49 -93.88 20.41
CA LYS A 60 -47.50 -93.45 19.40
C LYS A 60 -47.02 -94.60 18.51
N ASP A 61 -46.95 -95.82 19.03
CA ASP A 61 -46.49 -96.98 18.27
C ASP A 61 -47.49 -97.43 17.20
N CYS A 62 -48.80 -97.21 17.44
CA CYS A 62 -49.84 -97.36 16.44
C CYS A 62 -49.96 -96.12 15.54
N HIS A 63 -49.93 -94.92 16.12
CA HIS A 63 -50.03 -93.64 15.41
C HIS A 63 -48.67 -93.09 14.97
N LYS A 64 -48.01 -93.81 14.06
CA LYS A 64 -46.64 -93.50 13.59
C LYS A 64 -46.47 -92.08 13.04
N GLU A 65 -47.44 -91.57 12.28
CA GLU A 65 -47.43 -90.19 11.75
C GLU A 65 -47.41 -89.14 12.87
N ILE A 66 -48.23 -89.34 13.91
CA ILE A 66 -48.30 -88.43 15.06
C ILE A 66 -47.04 -88.54 15.92
N LYS A 67 -46.49 -89.75 16.09
CA LYS A 67 -45.18 -89.97 16.74
C LYS A 67 -44.09 -89.15 16.05
N GLN A 68 -44.08 -89.16 14.72
CA GLN A 68 -43.13 -88.39 13.93
C GLN A 68 -43.33 -86.88 14.12
N ASP A 69 -44.56 -86.37 14.01
CA ASP A 69 -44.87 -84.95 14.22
C ASP A 69 -44.36 -84.44 15.57
N VAL A 70 -44.68 -85.16 16.65
CA VAL A 70 -44.24 -84.84 18.01
C VAL A 70 -42.71 -84.85 18.11
N SER A 71 -42.05 -85.85 17.52
CA SER A 71 -40.58 -85.94 17.56
C SER A 71 -39.87 -84.86 16.75
N GLN A 72 -40.45 -84.45 15.62
CA GLN A 72 -39.86 -83.49 14.69
C GLN A 72 -40.31 -82.05 14.96
N LYS A 73 -41.19 -81.85 15.95
CA LYS A 73 -41.85 -80.56 16.25
C LYS A 73 -42.60 -79.97 15.05
N ASN A 74 -43.18 -80.86 14.25
CA ASN A 74 -43.95 -80.52 13.06
C ASN A 74 -45.45 -80.71 13.30
N GLY A 75 -46.28 -80.06 12.50
CA GLY A 75 -47.73 -80.09 12.60
C GLY A 75 -48.24 -79.51 13.91
N PHE A 76 -49.53 -79.72 14.17
CA PHE A 76 -50.16 -79.24 15.40
C PHE A 76 -49.58 -79.92 16.64
N HIS A 77 -49.56 -81.26 16.68
CA HIS A 77 -49.10 -82.02 17.84
C HIS A 77 -47.62 -81.78 18.21
N GLY A 78 -46.74 -81.50 17.24
CA GLY A 78 -45.34 -81.19 17.51
C GLY A 78 -45.09 -79.75 17.98
N ARG A 79 -46.02 -78.82 17.72
CA ARG A 79 -45.91 -77.40 18.09
C ARG A 79 -46.70 -77.02 19.35
N MET A 80 -47.42 -77.96 19.94
CA MET A 80 -48.05 -77.76 21.24
C MET A 80 -46.97 -77.47 22.30
N LYS A 81 -47.23 -76.45 23.13
CA LYS A 81 -46.24 -75.96 24.12
C LYS A 81 -46.21 -76.79 25.42
N ASP A 82 -47.28 -77.51 25.71
CA ASP A 82 -47.44 -78.29 26.93
C ASP A 82 -47.25 -79.78 26.63
N GLU A 83 -46.42 -80.48 27.41
CA GLU A 83 -46.31 -81.94 27.36
C GLU A 83 -47.57 -82.56 28.00
N ARG A 84 -48.63 -82.72 27.20
CA ARG A 84 -49.89 -83.33 27.61
C ARG A 84 -49.93 -84.81 27.29
N THR A 85 -50.62 -85.58 28.13
CA THR A 85 -50.86 -87.00 27.82
C THR A 85 -51.93 -87.13 26.72
N CYS A 86 -51.84 -88.18 25.89
CA CYS A 86 -52.72 -88.33 24.73
C CYS A 86 -54.21 -88.39 25.16
N VAL A 87 -54.46 -89.01 26.31
CA VAL A 87 -55.81 -89.25 26.85
C VAL A 87 -56.50 -87.98 27.39
N GLU A 88 -55.74 -86.92 27.69
CA GLU A 88 -56.31 -85.62 28.09
C GLU A 88 -57.13 -84.99 26.97
N CYS A 89 -56.73 -85.18 25.72
CA CYS A 89 -57.46 -84.69 24.55
C CYS A 89 -58.24 -85.79 23.83
N HIS A 90 -57.72 -87.03 23.82
CA HIS A 90 -58.32 -88.18 23.15
C HIS A 90 -58.94 -89.16 24.17
N THR A 91 -60.21 -88.91 24.53
CA THR A 91 -60.90 -89.78 25.49
C THR A 91 -61.48 -91.02 24.83
N GLU A 92 -61.00 -92.20 25.22
CA GLU A 92 -61.54 -93.49 24.80
C GLU A 92 -62.74 -93.95 25.69
N HIS A 93 -63.45 -95.01 25.32
CA HIS A 93 -64.59 -95.61 26.05
C HIS A 93 -65.88 -94.78 26.12
N LYS A 94 -65.98 -93.69 25.33
CA LYS A 94 -67.21 -92.86 25.24
C LYS A 94 -68.24 -93.38 24.23
N GLY A 95 -68.01 -94.56 23.66
CA GLY A 95 -68.88 -95.18 22.66
C GLY A 95 -68.41 -94.93 21.21
N ARG A 96 -68.96 -95.74 20.30
CA ARG A 96 -68.51 -95.82 18.89
C ARG A 96 -68.56 -94.49 18.15
N ALA A 97 -69.53 -93.63 18.47
CA ALA A 97 -69.76 -92.35 17.81
C ALA A 97 -69.05 -91.16 18.49
N ALA A 98 -68.24 -91.39 19.52
CA ALA A 98 -67.59 -90.30 20.26
C ALA A 98 -66.58 -89.54 19.37
N GLN A 99 -66.69 -88.22 19.36
CA GLN A 99 -65.69 -87.35 18.74
C GLN A 99 -64.52 -87.15 19.70
N ILE A 100 -63.45 -87.91 19.50
CA ILE A 100 -62.27 -87.92 20.38
C ILE A 100 -61.22 -86.88 20.03
N ALA A 101 -61.47 -86.05 19.03
CA ALA A 101 -60.61 -84.93 18.66
C ALA A 101 -61.51 -83.71 18.36
N PRO A 102 -61.88 -82.91 19.37
CA PRO A 102 -62.68 -81.71 19.15
C PRO A 102 -61.77 -80.59 18.62
N ILE A 103 -61.46 -80.62 17.33
CA ILE A 103 -60.94 -79.43 16.65
C ILE A 103 -62.16 -78.56 16.33
N ASN A 104 -62.23 -77.38 16.96
CA ASN A 104 -63.25 -76.39 16.66
C ASN A 104 -62.69 -75.40 15.63
N GLU A 105 -63.31 -75.39 14.45
CA GLU A 105 -62.92 -74.55 13.31
C GLU A 105 -62.86 -73.05 13.65
N LYS A 106 -63.64 -72.59 14.62
CA LYS A 106 -63.67 -71.18 15.05
C LYS A 106 -62.58 -70.82 16.05
N THR A 107 -62.03 -71.78 16.77
CA THR A 107 -61.05 -71.53 17.85
C THR A 107 -59.67 -72.11 17.56
N PHE A 108 -59.51 -72.84 16.46
CA PHE A 108 -58.23 -73.42 16.07
C PHE A 108 -57.21 -72.34 15.68
N LYS A 109 -56.01 -72.39 16.29
CA LYS A 109 -54.97 -71.38 16.11
C LYS A 109 -53.89 -71.87 15.14
N HIS A 110 -53.83 -71.27 13.96
CA HIS A 110 -52.75 -71.53 12.98
C HIS A 110 -51.35 -71.10 13.46
N ALA A 111 -51.25 -70.27 14.49
CA ALA A 111 -49.98 -69.98 15.15
C ALA A 111 -49.34 -71.23 15.80
N GLU A 112 -50.12 -72.28 16.04
CA GLU A 112 -49.68 -73.55 16.63
C GLU A 112 -49.46 -74.64 15.55
N THR A 113 -49.32 -74.25 14.28
CA THR A 113 -49.04 -75.17 13.16
C THR A 113 -47.81 -74.71 12.36
N ASP A 114 -47.45 -75.47 11.33
CA ASP A 114 -46.35 -75.13 10.42
C ASP A 114 -46.64 -73.93 9.50
N PHE A 115 -47.89 -73.46 9.45
CA PHE A 115 -48.30 -72.34 8.62
C PHE A 115 -49.05 -71.30 9.45
N SER A 116 -48.32 -70.28 9.88
CA SER A 116 -48.89 -69.13 10.59
C SER A 116 -49.55 -68.19 9.58
N LEU A 117 -50.85 -67.93 9.75
CA LEU A 117 -51.59 -66.99 8.92
C LEU A 117 -51.06 -65.56 9.13
N LYS A 118 -50.68 -64.90 8.03
CA LYS A 118 -50.14 -63.54 8.00
C LYS A 118 -50.74 -62.77 6.84
N GLY A 119 -50.68 -61.44 6.91
CA GLY A 119 -51.15 -60.57 5.83
C GLY A 119 -52.59 -60.86 5.42
N ALA A 120 -52.83 -60.99 4.11
CA ALA A 120 -54.16 -61.30 3.57
C ALA A 120 -54.67 -62.69 3.97
N HIS A 121 -53.79 -63.66 4.25
CA HIS A 121 -54.19 -65.00 4.71
C HIS A 121 -54.75 -65.00 6.14
N ALA A 122 -54.49 -63.95 6.93
CA ALA A 122 -55.08 -63.75 8.26
C ALA A 122 -56.34 -62.87 8.25
N ASP A 123 -56.79 -62.39 7.07
CA ASP A 123 -58.00 -61.58 6.93
C ASP A 123 -59.25 -62.42 7.26
N ALA A 124 -60.22 -61.80 7.94
CA ALA A 124 -61.48 -62.44 8.32
C ALA A 124 -62.32 -62.95 7.13
N LYS A 125 -62.03 -62.48 5.91
CA LYS A 125 -62.66 -62.96 4.66
C LYS A 125 -62.09 -64.28 4.15
N THR A 126 -60.91 -64.69 4.61
CA THR A 126 -60.27 -65.95 4.19
C THR A 126 -60.88 -67.10 4.97
N GLU A 127 -61.61 -67.99 4.29
CA GLU A 127 -62.29 -69.12 4.92
C GLU A 127 -61.41 -70.38 4.91
N CYS A 128 -61.65 -71.33 5.82
CA CYS A 128 -60.86 -72.56 5.90
C CYS A 128 -60.85 -73.36 4.57
N LYS A 129 -61.95 -73.32 3.82
CA LYS A 129 -62.10 -74.01 2.53
C LYS A 129 -61.21 -73.45 1.42
N ASP A 130 -60.73 -72.22 1.56
CA ASP A 130 -59.85 -71.58 0.58
C ASP A 130 -58.44 -72.20 0.61
N CYS A 131 -58.05 -72.75 1.77
CA CYS A 131 -56.76 -73.43 1.97
C CYS A 131 -56.92 -74.97 2.06
N HIS A 132 -57.97 -75.46 2.72
CA HIS A 132 -58.19 -76.89 2.97
C HIS A 132 -59.22 -77.47 2.01
N LYS A 133 -58.73 -78.21 1.02
CA LYS A 133 -59.57 -78.84 -0.01
C LYS A 133 -60.32 -80.06 0.54
N PRO A 134 -61.57 -80.31 0.10
CA PRO A 134 -62.31 -81.50 0.49
C PRO A 134 -61.53 -82.79 0.16
N LYS A 135 -61.59 -83.79 1.05
CA LYS A 135 -60.91 -85.10 0.94
C LYS A 135 -59.39 -85.09 1.12
N ILE A 136 -58.75 -83.93 1.31
CA ILE A 136 -57.36 -83.84 1.75
C ILE A 136 -57.34 -83.69 3.28
N LYS A 137 -56.48 -84.43 3.98
CA LYS A 137 -56.33 -84.24 5.43
C LYS A 137 -55.85 -82.80 5.68
N TYR A 138 -56.37 -82.12 6.69
CA TYR A 138 -55.98 -80.73 7.00
C TYR A 138 -54.46 -80.56 7.19
N ARG A 139 -53.79 -81.60 7.72
CA ARG A 139 -52.33 -81.66 7.90
C ARG A 139 -51.52 -81.69 6.60
N ASP A 140 -52.12 -82.09 5.48
CA ASP A 140 -51.43 -82.27 4.19
C ASP A 140 -51.63 -81.05 3.27
N ALA A 141 -52.17 -79.95 3.80
CA ALA A 141 -52.33 -78.72 3.03
C ALA A 141 -50.95 -78.15 2.65
N PRO A 142 -50.75 -77.77 1.37
CA PRO A 142 -49.48 -77.20 0.93
C PRO A 142 -49.19 -75.84 1.58
N SER A 143 -47.94 -75.60 1.95
CA SER A 143 -47.50 -74.38 2.67
C SER A 143 -46.66 -73.41 1.82
N SER A 144 -46.16 -73.83 0.65
CA SER A 144 -45.40 -72.94 -0.23
C SER A 144 -46.33 -72.05 -1.08
N CYS A 145 -45.95 -70.79 -1.31
CA CYS A 145 -46.75 -69.83 -2.07
C CYS A 145 -47.15 -70.37 -3.45
N ASN A 146 -46.21 -70.91 -4.22
CA ASN A 146 -46.48 -71.42 -5.56
C ASN A 146 -47.40 -72.65 -5.55
N ALA A 147 -47.36 -73.51 -4.53
CA ALA A 147 -48.24 -74.69 -4.48
C ALA A 147 -49.73 -74.30 -4.39
N CYS A 148 -50.06 -73.16 -3.80
CA CYS A 148 -51.42 -72.61 -3.73
C CYS A 148 -51.71 -71.62 -4.87
N HIS A 149 -50.76 -70.71 -5.15
CA HIS A 149 -50.95 -69.55 -6.02
C HIS A 149 -50.33 -69.71 -7.42
N LYS A 150 -50.04 -70.94 -7.87
CA LYS A 150 -49.46 -71.19 -9.21
C LYS A 150 -50.25 -70.55 -10.35
N LYS A 151 -51.59 -70.52 -10.24
CA LYS A 151 -52.49 -69.94 -11.24
C LYS A 151 -52.55 -68.42 -11.19
N ASP A 152 -52.12 -67.82 -10.08
CA ASP A 152 -52.12 -66.38 -9.85
C ASP A 152 -50.81 -65.72 -10.33
N ASP A 153 -49.79 -66.53 -10.68
CA ASP A 153 -48.50 -66.03 -11.15
C ASP A 153 -48.60 -65.41 -12.55
N LYS A 154 -48.56 -64.08 -12.60
CA LYS A 154 -48.56 -63.30 -13.84
C LYS A 154 -47.27 -63.41 -14.64
N HIS A 155 -46.21 -63.96 -14.06
CA HIS A 155 -44.90 -64.12 -14.69
C HIS A 155 -44.75 -65.48 -15.40
N GLU A 156 -45.77 -66.34 -15.36
CA GLU A 156 -45.80 -67.64 -16.05
C GLU A 156 -44.60 -68.55 -15.68
N GLY A 157 -44.15 -68.49 -14.43
CA GLY A 157 -43.04 -69.28 -13.92
C GLY A 157 -41.65 -68.81 -14.34
N THR A 158 -41.51 -67.71 -15.08
CA THR A 158 -40.22 -67.22 -15.58
C THR A 158 -39.27 -66.71 -14.48
N LEU A 159 -39.81 -66.41 -13.28
CA LEU A 159 -39.06 -65.89 -12.14
C LEU A 159 -38.80 -66.91 -11.02
N GLY A 160 -39.27 -68.15 -11.17
CA GLY A 160 -39.14 -69.21 -10.17
C GLY A 160 -40.28 -69.22 -9.14
N ALA A 161 -40.18 -70.11 -8.14
CA ALA A 161 -41.25 -70.37 -7.18
C ALA A 161 -41.18 -69.54 -5.88
N SER A 162 -40.08 -68.83 -5.65
CA SER A 162 -39.84 -68.00 -4.45
C SER A 162 -40.40 -66.60 -4.65
N CYS A 163 -41.73 -66.49 -4.63
CA CYS A 163 -42.45 -65.23 -4.83
C CYS A 163 -42.10 -64.18 -3.77
N GLU A 164 -41.76 -64.63 -2.56
CA GLU A 164 -41.39 -63.82 -1.39
C GLU A 164 -40.11 -63.00 -1.58
N ASN A 165 -39.29 -63.31 -2.58
CA ASN A 165 -38.12 -62.50 -2.94
C ASN A 165 -38.50 -61.16 -3.60
N CYS A 166 -39.76 -60.99 -3.98
CA CYS A 166 -40.23 -59.83 -4.73
C CYS A 166 -41.58 -59.32 -4.22
N HIS A 167 -42.45 -60.21 -3.75
CA HIS A 167 -43.79 -59.89 -3.31
C HIS A 167 -43.96 -60.05 -1.81
N ASN A 168 -44.80 -59.19 -1.23
CA ASN A 168 -45.15 -59.25 0.18
C ASN A 168 -46.59 -59.76 0.37
N GLU A 169 -46.80 -60.72 1.29
CA GLU A 169 -48.11 -61.32 1.59
C GLU A 169 -49.12 -60.35 2.26
N LYS A 170 -48.66 -59.20 2.79
CA LYS A 170 -49.50 -58.11 3.28
C LYS A 170 -49.97 -57.19 2.16
N ASN A 171 -49.13 -56.95 1.15
CA ASN A 171 -49.49 -56.14 -0.02
C ASN A 171 -48.74 -56.64 -1.27
N TRP A 172 -49.40 -57.50 -2.04
CA TRP A 172 -48.79 -58.18 -3.19
C TRP A 172 -48.28 -57.22 -4.29
N LYS A 173 -48.86 -56.02 -4.40
CA LYS A 173 -48.48 -55.02 -5.40
C LYS A 173 -47.24 -54.22 -5.00
N ASP A 174 -46.88 -54.24 -3.72
CA ASP A 174 -45.73 -53.51 -3.22
C ASP A 174 -44.49 -54.40 -3.26
N THR A 175 -43.63 -54.14 -4.25
CA THR A 175 -42.41 -54.92 -4.51
C THR A 175 -41.14 -54.11 -4.25
N LYS A 176 -41.29 -52.81 -3.95
CA LYS A 176 -40.19 -51.85 -3.89
C LYS A 176 -39.19 -52.19 -2.79
N ASP A 177 -39.70 -52.60 -1.63
CA ASP A 177 -38.86 -52.92 -0.47
C ASP A 177 -38.40 -54.38 -0.46
N SER A 178 -38.95 -55.21 -1.36
CA SER A 178 -38.66 -56.65 -1.42
C SER A 178 -37.59 -56.99 -2.47
N PHE A 179 -37.50 -56.21 -3.56
CA PHE A 179 -36.51 -56.44 -4.63
C PHE A 179 -35.58 -55.25 -4.85
N ASP A 180 -34.27 -55.49 -4.67
CA ASP A 180 -33.22 -54.47 -4.86
C ASP A 180 -32.47 -54.67 -6.18
N HIS A 181 -32.66 -53.75 -7.13
CA HIS A 181 -31.98 -53.76 -8.42
C HIS A 181 -30.45 -53.61 -8.32
N ASN A 182 -29.91 -53.04 -7.24
CA ASN A 182 -28.46 -52.91 -7.06
C ASN A 182 -27.76 -54.27 -6.89
N LYS A 183 -28.50 -55.32 -6.53
CA LYS A 183 -27.99 -56.70 -6.44
C LYS A 183 -27.97 -57.40 -7.80
N THR A 184 -28.43 -56.75 -8.85
CA THR A 184 -28.49 -57.32 -10.20
C THR A 184 -27.32 -56.85 -11.07
N LYS A 185 -27.19 -57.42 -12.28
CA LYS A 185 -26.19 -56.99 -13.27
C LYS A 185 -26.47 -55.62 -13.88
N PHE A 186 -27.59 -54.99 -13.53
CA PHE A 186 -27.97 -53.66 -14.00
C PHE A 186 -28.55 -52.88 -12.81
N ALA A 187 -27.65 -52.23 -12.07
CA ALA A 187 -28.03 -51.34 -10.98
C ALA A 187 -28.73 -50.10 -11.54
N LEU A 188 -29.86 -49.73 -10.94
CA LEU A 188 -30.62 -48.54 -11.33
C LEU A 188 -29.99 -47.31 -10.67
N ASP A 189 -29.28 -46.51 -11.47
CA ASP A 189 -28.65 -45.26 -11.01
C ASP A 189 -29.42 -44.02 -11.51
N GLY A 190 -29.30 -42.92 -10.77
CA GLY A 190 -29.89 -41.63 -11.09
C GLY A 190 -31.40 -41.70 -11.26
N LYS A 191 -31.90 -41.17 -12.38
CA LYS A 191 -33.34 -41.10 -12.69
C LYS A 191 -33.97 -42.48 -12.94
N HIS A 192 -33.16 -43.51 -13.23
CA HIS A 192 -33.66 -44.87 -13.43
C HIS A 192 -34.12 -45.55 -12.12
N SER A 193 -33.67 -45.07 -10.95
CA SER A 193 -34.04 -45.64 -9.64
C SER A 193 -35.55 -45.59 -9.34
N ASN A 194 -36.28 -44.67 -9.96
CA ASN A 194 -37.72 -44.47 -9.75
C ASN A 194 -38.58 -44.94 -10.94
N VAL A 195 -37.98 -45.64 -11.91
CA VAL A 195 -38.71 -46.14 -13.08
C VAL A 195 -39.58 -47.33 -12.71
N LYS A 196 -40.78 -47.42 -13.30
CA LYS A 196 -41.64 -48.60 -13.13
C LYS A 196 -41.04 -49.80 -13.88
N CYS A 197 -41.27 -51.01 -13.35
CA CYS A 197 -40.72 -52.24 -13.92
C CYS A 197 -41.09 -52.43 -15.40
N ASP A 198 -42.33 -52.13 -15.78
CA ASP A 198 -42.88 -52.28 -17.14
C ASP A 198 -42.30 -51.28 -18.15
N GLU A 199 -41.58 -50.26 -17.70
CA GLU A 199 -40.85 -49.36 -18.60
C GLU A 199 -39.57 -50.00 -19.13
N CYS A 200 -38.95 -50.90 -18.37
CA CYS A 200 -37.77 -51.66 -18.80
C CYS A 200 -38.12 -53.09 -19.24
N HIS A 201 -39.01 -53.75 -18.51
CA HIS A 201 -39.43 -55.13 -18.73
C HIS A 201 -40.72 -55.16 -19.56
N LYS A 202 -40.61 -54.85 -20.85
CA LYS A 202 -41.75 -54.84 -21.80
C LYS A 202 -42.35 -56.23 -22.06
N THR A 203 -41.67 -57.30 -21.64
CA THR A 203 -42.14 -58.68 -21.78
C THR A 203 -42.18 -59.36 -20.41
N LYS A 204 -42.91 -60.48 -20.32
CA LYS A 204 -42.94 -61.33 -19.13
C LYS A 204 -41.57 -61.98 -18.82
N LYS A 205 -40.61 -61.90 -19.73
CA LYS A 205 -39.25 -62.40 -19.54
C LYS A 205 -38.33 -61.31 -18.98
N TYR A 206 -38.45 -61.07 -17.68
CA TYR A 206 -37.74 -59.99 -17.00
C TYR A 206 -36.19 -60.07 -17.13
N ARG A 207 -35.64 -61.28 -17.30
CA ARG A 207 -34.19 -61.49 -17.44
C ARG A 207 -33.60 -61.06 -18.79
N GLU A 208 -34.43 -60.79 -19.79
CA GLU A 208 -33.99 -60.48 -21.16
C GLU A 208 -34.06 -58.98 -21.50
N ALA A 209 -34.32 -58.11 -20.51
CA ALA A 209 -34.39 -56.66 -20.76
C ALA A 209 -33.06 -56.08 -21.28
N PRO A 210 -33.11 -55.17 -22.27
CA PRO A 210 -31.91 -54.53 -22.81
C PRO A 210 -31.23 -53.65 -21.74
N LYS A 211 -29.90 -53.62 -21.78
CA LYS A 211 -29.07 -52.89 -20.79
C LYS A 211 -28.27 -51.74 -21.40
N ASP A 212 -28.23 -51.64 -22.73
CA ASP A 212 -27.54 -50.54 -23.40
C ASP A 212 -28.46 -49.31 -23.51
N CYS A 213 -27.89 -48.12 -23.36
CA CYS A 213 -28.64 -46.88 -23.37
C CYS A 213 -29.43 -46.69 -24.67
N ASN A 214 -28.84 -47.06 -25.81
CA ASN A 214 -29.41 -46.80 -27.13
C ASN A 214 -30.68 -47.64 -27.38
N SER A 215 -30.73 -48.88 -26.91
CA SER A 215 -31.94 -49.71 -27.03
C SER A 215 -33.18 -49.06 -26.42
N CYS A 216 -33.04 -48.26 -25.36
CA CYS A 216 -34.14 -47.54 -24.73
C CYS A 216 -34.26 -46.08 -25.20
N HIS A 217 -33.13 -45.38 -25.36
CA HIS A 217 -33.08 -43.93 -25.61
C HIS A 217 -32.78 -43.56 -27.07
N LYS A 218 -32.92 -44.50 -28.02
CA LYS A 218 -32.69 -44.23 -29.46
C LYS A 218 -33.43 -42.99 -29.99
N LYS A 219 -34.67 -42.79 -29.52
CA LYS A 219 -35.51 -41.64 -29.94
C LYS A 219 -35.12 -40.33 -29.25
N ASP A 220 -34.43 -40.42 -28.12
CA ASP A 220 -34.00 -39.27 -27.33
C ASP A 220 -32.64 -38.72 -27.83
N ASP A 221 -31.89 -39.50 -28.60
CA ASP A 221 -30.58 -39.11 -29.14
C ASP A 221 -30.67 -37.92 -30.10
N LYS A 222 -30.35 -36.73 -29.57
CA LYS A 222 -30.28 -35.48 -30.33
C LYS A 222 -29.19 -35.49 -31.39
N HIS A 223 -28.19 -36.37 -31.27
CA HIS A 223 -27.08 -36.46 -32.19
C HIS A 223 -27.38 -37.35 -33.41
N LYS A 224 -28.53 -38.03 -33.44
CA LYS A 224 -28.96 -38.88 -34.56
C LYS A 224 -27.90 -39.93 -34.94
N GLY A 225 -27.19 -40.49 -33.95
CA GLY A 225 -26.15 -41.50 -34.14
C GLY A 225 -24.77 -40.96 -34.54
N MET A 226 -24.58 -39.64 -34.63
CA MET A 226 -23.30 -39.02 -35.06
C MET A 226 -22.10 -39.40 -34.17
N PHE A 227 -22.34 -39.68 -32.88
CA PHE A 227 -21.29 -40.05 -31.90
C PHE A 227 -21.32 -41.54 -31.51
N GLY A 228 -22.09 -42.37 -32.22
CA GLY A 228 -22.22 -43.80 -31.94
C GLY A 228 -23.11 -44.13 -30.73
N ALA A 229 -23.13 -45.41 -30.33
CA ALA A 229 -24.07 -45.93 -29.31
C ALA A 229 -23.54 -45.91 -27.87
N LYS A 230 -22.30 -45.47 -27.64
CA LYS A 230 -21.66 -45.44 -26.32
C LYS A 230 -21.97 -44.14 -25.57
N CYS A 231 -23.24 -43.91 -25.25
CA CYS A 231 -23.71 -42.68 -24.63
C CYS A 231 -23.02 -42.36 -23.29
N ALA A 232 -22.69 -43.40 -22.51
CA ALA A 232 -22.03 -43.28 -21.21
C ALA A 232 -20.60 -42.71 -21.25
N GLY A 233 -20.00 -42.56 -22.44
CA GLY A 233 -18.74 -41.81 -22.59
C GLY A 233 -18.92 -40.30 -22.41
N CYS A 234 -20.13 -39.79 -22.64
CA CYS A 234 -20.42 -38.36 -22.55
C CYS A 234 -21.50 -38.03 -21.53
N HIS A 235 -22.52 -38.88 -21.38
CA HIS A 235 -23.69 -38.60 -20.56
C HIS A 235 -23.77 -39.53 -19.33
N THR A 236 -24.50 -39.09 -18.31
CA THR A 236 -24.74 -39.88 -17.10
C THR A 236 -26.21 -40.25 -16.96
N ALA A 237 -26.49 -41.29 -16.17
CA ALA A 237 -27.86 -41.70 -15.83
C ALA A 237 -28.62 -40.68 -14.95
N LYS A 238 -27.95 -39.62 -14.49
CA LYS A 238 -28.54 -38.54 -13.68
C LYS A 238 -29.18 -37.47 -14.56
N ASP A 239 -28.48 -36.99 -15.58
CA ASP A 239 -28.99 -36.02 -16.54
C ASP A 239 -28.32 -36.11 -17.91
N TRP A 240 -29.12 -36.03 -18.99
CA TRP A 240 -28.66 -35.98 -20.37
C TRP A 240 -28.03 -34.64 -20.74
N LYS A 241 -28.38 -33.55 -20.05
CA LYS A 241 -27.79 -32.22 -20.30
C LYS A 241 -26.38 -32.10 -19.73
N GLU A 242 -26.06 -32.87 -18.71
CA GLU A 242 -24.73 -32.90 -18.13
C GLU A 242 -23.83 -33.80 -18.97
N THR A 243 -22.72 -33.23 -19.44
CA THR A 243 -21.70 -33.97 -20.19
C THR A 243 -20.43 -34.11 -19.36
N THR A 244 -19.95 -35.33 -19.20
CA THR A 244 -18.68 -35.64 -18.53
C THR A 244 -17.49 -35.68 -19.47
N PHE A 245 -17.74 -35.65 -20.78
CA PHE A 245 -16.70 -35.71 -21.80
C PHE A 245 -15.87 -34.43 -21.80
N ASP A 246 -14.56 -34.59 -21.63
CA ASP A 246 -13.58 -33.52 -21.70
C ASP A 246 -12.55 -33.85 -22.79
N HIS A 247 -12.48 -32.99 -23.81
CA HIS A 247 -11.62 -33.24 -24.96
C HIS A 247 -10.12 -33.32 -24.61
N GLY A 248 -9.67 -32.65 -23.54
CA GLY A 248 -8.29 -32.69 -23.07
C GLY A 248 -7.95 -33.91 -22.21
N LYS A 249 -8.95 -34.48 -21.52
CA LYS A 249 -8.78 -35.71 -20.72
C LYS A 249 -9.00 -36.97 -21.56
N ASP A 250 -10.02 -36.96 -22.39
CA ASP A 250 -10.53 -38.15 -23.09
C ASP A 250 -9.95 -38.29 -24.51
N THR A 251 -9.21 -37.28 -24.99
CA THR A 251 -8.53 -37.33 -26.29
C THR A 251 -7.09 -36.79 -26.20
N LYS A 252 -6.31 -37.01 -27.27
CA LYS A 252 -4.93 -36.48 -27.38
C LYS A 252 -4.87 -35.01 -27.83
N TYR A 253 -6.00 -34.39 -28.14
CA TYR A 253 -6.05 -33.04 -28.68
C TYR A 253 -6.79 -32.13 -27.70
N GLN A 254 -6.06 -31.27 -26.98
CA GLN A 254 -6.70 -30.37 -26.03
C GLN A 254 -7.26 -29.16 -26.75
N LEU A 255 -8.58 -28.95 -26.65
CA LEU A 255 -9.20 -27.71 -27.09
C LEU A 255 -8.76 -26.58 -26.16
N ARG A 256 -8.20 -25.52 -26.73
CA ARG A 256 -7.66 -24.37 -26.00
C ARG A 256 -8.27 -23.08 -26.53
N GLY A 257 -8.41 -22.09 -25.63
CA GLY A 257 -8.90 -20.76 -25.99
C GLY A 257 -10.31 -20.82 -26.58
N LYS A 258 -10.53 -20.14 -27.71
CA LYS A 258 -11.86 -20.07 -28.34
C LYS A 258 -12.38 -21.42 -28.83
N HIS A 259 -11.50 -22.40 -29.05
CA HIS A 259 -11.90 -23.75 -29.44
C HIS A 259 -12.60 -24.53 -28.32
N GLN A 260 -12.45 -24.14 -27.04
CA GLN A 260 -13.13 -24.81 -25.92
C GLN A 260 -14.66 -24.68 -25.98
N SER A 261 -15.16 -23.61 -26.60
CA SER A 261 -16.60 -23.39 -26.84
C SER A 261 -17.06 -23.84 -28.23
N ALA A 262 -16.19 -24.49 -29.02
CA ALA A 262 -16.57 -24.96 -30.34
C ALA A 262 -17.58 -26.10 -30.22
N LYS A 263 -18.63 -26.05 -31.07
CA LYS A 263 -19.56 -27.17 -31.21
C LYS A 263 -18.84 -28.36 -31.84
N CYS A 264 -19.14 -29.57 -31.39
CA CYS A 264 -18.49 -30.80 -31.89
C CYS A 264 -18.62 -30.93 -33.41
N GLU A 265 -19.77 -30.57 -33.97
CA GLU A 265 -20.06 -30.64 -35.40
C GLU A 265 -19.28 -29.60 -36.20
N SER A 266 -18.69 -28.57 -35.58
CA SER A 266 -17.81 -27.64 -36.30
C SER A 266 -16.54 -28.32 -36.80
N CYS A 267 -16.09 -29.38 -36.12
CA CYS A 267 -14.90 -30.13 -36.49
C CYS A 267 -15.24 -31.54 -37.00
N HIS A 268 -16.21 -32.22 -36.39
CA HIS A 268 -16.51 -33.62 -36.67
C HIS A 268 -17.67 -33.80 -37.68
N LYS A 269 -17.41 -33.53 -38.97
CA LYS A 269 -18.37 -33.78 -40.06
C LYS A 269 -17.88 -34.88 -41.01
N PRO A 270 -18.73 -35.85 -41.42
CA PRO A 270 -20.12 -36.06 -40.98
C PRO A 270 -20.26 -36.92 -39.71
N ASN A 271 -19.20 -37.61 -39.27
CA ASN A 271 -19.23 -38.54 -38.12
C ASN A 271 -17.94 -38.42 -37.30
N ALA A 272 -18.07 -38.23 -35.97
CA ALA A 272 -16.93 -38.10 -35.07
C ALA A 272 -16.19 -39.42 -34.80
N ALA A 273 -16.91 -40.55 -34.81
CA ALA A 273 -16.37 -41.86 -34.43
C ALA A 273 -15.34 -42.42 -35.43
N THR A 274 -15.34 -41.92 -36.68
CA THR A 274 -14.49 -42.44 -37.76
C THR A 274 -13.54 -41.40 -38.36
N LEU A 275 -13.63 -40.13 -37.95
CA LEU A 275 -12.91 -39.05 -38.62
C LEU A 275 -11.55 -38.77 -37.95
N LYS A 276 -10.47 -38.99 -38.70
CA LYS A 276 -9.12 -38.54 -38.34
C LYS A 276 -8.89 -37.13 -38.89
N LEU A 277 -9.02 -36.12 -38.02
CA LEU A 277 -8.77 -34.72 -38.37
C LEU A 277 -7.27 -34.39 -38.29
N ALA A 278 -6.79 -33.60 -39.26
CA ALA A 278 -5.48 -32.98 -39.15
C ALA A 278 -5.51 -31.89 -38.05
N THR A 279 -4.47 -31.83 -37.24
CA THR A 279 -4.40 -30.96 -36.05
C THR A 279 -3.63 -29.66 -36.27
N SER A 280 -3.07 -29.45 -37.47
CA SER A 280 -2.36 -28.21 -37.80
C SER A 280 -3.34 -27.07 -38.07
N CYS A 281 -2.99 -25.86 -37.64
CA CYS A 281 -3.85 -24.67 -37.75
C CYS A 281 -4.31 -24.44 -39.18
N VAL A 282 -3.39 -24.52 -40.15
CA VAL A 282 -3.65 -24.28 -41.58
C VAL A 282 -4.60 -25.31 -42.19
N SER A 283 -4.76 -26.51 -41.61
CA SER A 283 -5.69 -27.51 -42.14
C SER A 283 -7.15 -27.07 -42.01
N CYS A 284 -7.45 -26.22 -41.02
CA CYS A 284 -8.79 -25.69 -40.78
C CYS A 284 -8.91 -24.20 -41.12
N HIS A 285 -7.83 -23.43 -40.92
CA HIS A 285 -7.83 -21.96 -41.04
C HIS A 285 -7.14 -21.44 -42.31
N ARG A 286 -7.01 -22.26 -43.37
CA ARG A 286 -6.37 -21.82 -44.62
C ARG A 286 -7.03 -20.58 -45.22
N SER A 287 -8.35 -20.50 -45.18
CA SER A 287 -9.12 -19.34 -45.68
C SER A 287 -9.00 -18.10 -44.79
N ASP A 288 -8.53 -18.27 -43.54
CA ASP A 288 -8.44 -17.19 -42.56
C ASP A 288 -7.04 -16.56 -42.53
N ASP A 289 -6.07 -17.14 -43.25
CA ASP A 289 -4.70 -16.63 -43.32
C ASP A 289 -4.62 -15.35 -44.17
N LYS A 290 -4.47 -14.21 -43.49
CA LYS A 290 -4.29 -12.89 -44.12
C LYS A 290 -2.90 -12.66 -44.71
N HIS A 291 -1.99 -13.62 -44.54
CA HIS A 291 -0.62 -13.53 -45.08
C HIS A 291 -0.47 -14.27 -46.40
N ASP A 292 -1.54 -14.86 -46.94
CA ASP A 292 -1.57 -15.61 -48.20
C ASP A 292 -0.47 -16.68 -48.27
N GLY A 293 -0.17 -17.35 -47.14
CA GLY A 293 0.86 -18.38 -47.04
C GLY A 293 2.31 -17.88 -47.03
N SER A 294 2.55 -16.56 -47.09
CA SER A 294 3.90 -15.99 -47.15
C SER A 294 4.77 -16.25 -45.92
N LEU A 295 4.16 -16.60 -44.77
CA LEU A 295 4.82 -16.82 -43.48
C LEU A 295 4.97 -18.29 -43.08
N GLY A 296 4.56 -19.22 -43.94
CA GLY A 296 4.58 -20.66 -43.66
C GLY A 296 3.38 -21.16 -42.85
N ASP A 297 3.43 -22.40 -42.39
CA ASP A 297 2.31 -23.13 -41.77
C ASP A 297 2.34 -23.17 -40.23
N ARG A 298 3.43 -22.68 -39.61
CA ARG A 298 3.63 -22.63 -38.16
C ARG A 298 3.06 -21.37 -37.53
N CYS A 299 1.75 -21.21 -37.63
CA CYS A 299 1.03 -20.03 -37.14
C CYS A 299 1.26 -19.79 -35.64
N GLU A 300 1.46 -20.87 -34.86
CA GLU A 300 1.68 -20.85 -33.41
C GLU A 300 2.97 -20.13 -32.98
N LYS A 301 3.90 -19.89 -33.90
CA LYS A 301 5.10 -19.06 -33.65
C LYS A 301 4.78 -17.59 -33.48
N CYS A 302 3.64 -17.13 -33.99
CA CYS A 302 3.26 -15.73 -33.97
C CYS A 302 1.90 -15.55 -33.28
N HIS A 303 0.92 -16.38 -33.62
CA HIS A 303 -0.44 -16.29 -33.10
C HIS A 303 -0.68 -17.33 -32.01
N ASN A 304 -1.71 -17.10 -31.19
CA ASN A 304 -2.23 -18.12 -30.29
C ASN A 304 -3.76 -18.22 -30.40
N GLU A 305 -4.30 -19.37 -30.01
CA GLU A 305 -5.70 -19.73 -30.10
C GLU A 305 -6.62 -19.00 -29.09
N ARG A 306 -6.06 -18.14 -28.23
CA ARG A 306 -6.81 -17.30 -27.28
C ARG A 306 -7.08 -15.90 -27.83
N ASN A 307 -6.10 -15.32 -28.53
CA ASN A 307 -6.19 -14.01 -29.15
C ASN A 307 -5.39 -14.00 -30.46
N TRP A 308 -6.10 -14.21 -31.58
CA TRP A 308 -5.51 -14.25 -32.91
C TRP A 308 -5.20 -12.86 -33.48
N ALA A 309 -5.89 -11.82 -32.99
CA ALA A 309 -5.74 -10.46 -33.50
C ALA A 309 -4.38 -9.85 -33.16
N THR A 310 -3.74 -10.35 -32.10
CA THR A 310 -2.36 -10.01 -31.76
C THR A 310 -1.44 -11.16 -32.20
N ALA A 311 -0.16 -10.84 -32.41
CA ALA A 311 0.89 -11.84 -32.66
C ALA A 311 1.75 -12.03 -31.39
N PRO A 312 1.18 -12.50 -30.25
CA PRO A 312 1.88 -12.55 -28.97
C PRO A 312 3.00 -13.59 -28.91
N GLY A 313 3.04 -14.55 -29.84
CA GLY A 313 4.10 -15.56 -29.92
C GLY A 313 5.42 -15.01 -30.44
N PHE A 314 5.41 -13.85 -31.09
CA PHE A 314 6.62 -13.21 -31.60
C PHE A 314 6.98 -11.98 -30.77
N ASN A 315 8.15 -12.01 -30.14
CA ASN A 315 8.65 -10.92 -29.33
C ASN A 315 9.84 -10.24 -30.03
N HIS A 316 9.66 -8.98 -30.45
CA HIS A 316 10.75 -8.20 -31.03
C HIS A 316 11.92 -7.95 -30.07
N ASP A 317 11.70 -8.01 -28.75
CA ASP A 317 12.75 -7.83 -27.74
C ASP A 317 13.81 -8.94 -27.80
N GLU A 318 13.52 -10.08 -28.44
CA GLU A 318 14.46 -11.19 -28.66
C GLU A 318 15.31 -11.03 -29.94
N THR A 319 15.05 -9.97 -30.72
CA THR A 319 15.76 -9.69 -31.97
C THR A 319 16.89 -8.67 -31.76
N LYS A 320 17.72 -8.46 -32.78
CA LYS A 320 18.73 -7.39 -32.77
C LYS A 320 18.14 -5.97 -32.79
N PHE A 321 16.82 -5.85 -32.98
CA PHE A 321 16.10 -4.59 -32.94
C PHE A 321 14.85 -4.69 -32.05
N PRO A 322 15.02 -4.61 -30.71
CA PRO A 322 13.90 -4.52 -29.78
C PRO A 322 13.02 -3.32 -30.09
N LEU A 323 11.73 -3.55 -30.37
CA LEU A 323 10.79 -2.45 -30.56
C LEU A 323 10.49 -1.83 -29.19
N ARG A 324 10.97 -0.62 -28.96
CA ARG A 324 10.77 0.12 -27.70
C ARG A 324 9.72 1.21 -27.85
N ASP A 325 8.98 1.44 -26.76
CA ASP A 325 7.98 2.50 -26.64
C ASP A 325 7.03 2.60 -27.84
N LYS A 326 7.02 3.73 -28.57
CA LYS A 326 6.10 3.96 -29.69
C LYS A 326 6.29 2.96 -30.85
N HIS A 327 7.49 2.39 -30.99
CA HIS A 327 7.75 1.38 -32.01
C HIS A 327 7.00 0.06 -31.72
N LYS A 328 6.60 -0.21 -30.46
CA LYS A 328 5.80 -1.40 -30.11
C LYS A 328 4.43 -1.41 -30.80
N ALA A 329 3.91 -0.24 -31.18
CA ALA A 329 2.64 -0.11 -31.89
C ALA A 329 2.80 -0.15 -33.43
N ALA A 330 4.03 -0.23 -33.95
CA ALA A 330 4.26 -0.30 -35.39
C ALA A 330 3.74 -1.62 -35.97
N LYS A 331 3.09 -1.55 -37.13
CA LYS A 331 2.71 -2.73 -37.90
C LYS A 331 3.96 -3.33 -38.55
N CYS A 332 4.02 -4.66 -38.68
CA CYS A 332 5.16 -5.35 -39.29
C CYS A 332 5.52 -4.79 -40.68
N GLN A 333 4.50 -4.47 -41.49
CA GLN A 333 4.63 -3.94 -42.86
C GLN A 333 5.23 -2.53 -42.90
N THR A 334 5.17 -1.77 -41.80
CA THR A 334 5.80 -0.45 -41.72
C THR A 334 7.32 -0.57 -41.86
N CYS A 335 7.90 -1.62 -41.27
CA CYS A 335 9.33 -1.90 -41.33
C CYS A 335 9.65 -2.89 -42.47
N HIS A 336 8.92 -4.01 -42.56
CA HIS A 336 9.15 -5.09 -43.52
C HIS A 336 8.36 -4.89 -44.82
N LYS A 337 8.72 -3.85 -45.58
CA LYS A 337 8.03 -3.50 -46.83
C LYS A 337 8.22 -4.54 -47.94
N ASN A 338 9.39 -5.18 -48.01
CA ASN A 338 9.69 -6.22 -49.01
C ASN A 338 9.73 -7.63 -48.40
N GLY A 339 8.99 -7.85 -47.31
CA GLY A 339 8.88 -9.13 -46.61
C GLY A 339 9.85 -9.32 -45.45
N LEU A 340 9.60 -10.34 -44.63
CA LEU A 340 10.32 -10.56 -43.35
C LEU A 340 11.77 -11.04 -43.51
N LYS A 341 12.21 -11.45 -44.71
CA LYS A 341 13.56 -11.95 -44.97
C LYS A 341 14.59 -10.83 -45.27
N GLU A 342 14.13 -9.60 -45.48
CA GLU A 342 14.99 -8.46 -45.79
C GLU A 342 15.80 -8.02 -44.56
N LYS A 343 17.09 -7.71 -44.75
CA LYS A 343 17.91 -7.10 -43.70
C LYS A 343 17.55 -5.63 -43.58
N LEU A 344 16.97 -5.26 -42.44
CA LEU A 344 16.62 -3.88 -42.15
C LEU A 344 17.80 -3.11 -41.54
N PRO A 345 17.94 -1.80 -41.83
CA PRO A 345 18.86 -0.93 -41.12
C PRO A 345 18.48 -0.84 -39.63
N LEU A 346 19.49 -0.72 -38.76
CA LEU A 346 19.32 -0.73 -37.30
C LEU A 346 19.59 0.64 -36.66
N LEU A 347 20.09 1.62 -37.42
CA LEU A 347 20.33 2.96 -36.88
C LEU A 347 19.06 3.80 -37.00
N CYS A 348 18.81 4.63 -35.98
CA CYS A 348 17.65 5.52 -35.96
C CYS A 348 17.64 6.45 -37.18
N ASN A 349 18.80 6.99 -37.56
CA ASN A 349 18.95 7.92 -38.66
C ASN A 349 18.56 7.30 -40.02
N ASP A 350 18.79 6.01 -40.22
CA ASP A 350 18.45 5.34 -41.48
C ASP A 350 16.93 5.41 -41.79
N CYS A 351 16.11 5.46 -40.74
CA CYS A 351 14.65 5.60 -40.84
C CYS A 351 14.18 7.04 -40.63
N HIS A 352 14.80 7.78 -39.70
CA HIS A 352 14.34 9.09 -39.22
C HIS A 352 15.15 10.29 -39.72
N LYS A 353 16.04 10.12 -40.70
CA LYS A 353 16.81 11.23 -41.28
C LYS A 353 15.94 12.41 -41.72
N LYS A 354 14.81 12.14 -42.39
CA LYS A 354 13.88 13.20 -42.82
C LYS A 354 13.25 13.95 -41.64
N ASP A 355 13.01 13.26 -40.53
CA ASP A 355 12.48 13.88 -39.32
C ASP A 355 13.53 14.78 -38.67
N ASP A 356 14.79 14.33 -38.60
CA ASP A 356 15.90 15.14 -38.09
C ASP A 356 16.18 16.37 -38.97
N ASP A 357 16.17 16.21 -40.30
CA ASP A 357 16.41 17.29 -41.24
C ASP A 357 15.30 18.37 -41.21
N SER A 358 14.05 17.95 -40.99
CA SER A 358 12.90 18.87 -41.03
C SER A 358 12.56 19.51 -39.69
N LYS A 359 12.72 18.78 -38.58
CA LYS A 359 12.24 19.19 -37.24
C LYS A 359 13.30 19.10 -36.14
N GLY A 360 14.45 18.49 -36.42
CA GLY A 360 15.48 18.21 -35.44
C GLY A 360 16.74 19.03 -35.66
N HIS A 361 17.85 18.32 -35.77
CA HIS A 361 19.21 18.83 -35.68
C HIS A 361 19.92 18.96 -37.03
N LYS A 362 19.31 18.51 -38.14
CA LYS A 362 19.91 18.55 -39.49
C LYS A 362 21.30 17.90 -39.53
N GLY A 363 21.50 16.86 -38.73
CA GLY A 363 22.78 16.17 -38.58
C GLY A 363 23.86 16.91 -37.77
N ASP A 364 23.59 18.09 -37.19
CA ASP A 364 24.59 18.87 -36.44
C ASP A 364 25.09 18.13 -35.19
N PHE A 365 24.28 17.23 -34.63
CA PHE A 365 24.58 16.46 -33.42
C PHE A 365 24.99 15.00 -33.69
N GLY A 366 25.22 14.64 -34.95
CA GLY A 366 25.63 13.29 -35.37
C GLY A 366 24.48 12.28 -35.49
N GLU A 367 24.81 11.04 -35.86
CA GLU A 367 23.83 10.01 -36.23
C GLU A 367 23.42 9.09 -35.06
N LYS A 368 24.12 9.18 -33.92
CA LYS A 368 23.86 8.37 -32.71
C LYS A 368 22.77 9.00 -31.84
N CYS A 369 21.57 9.12 -32.38
CA CYS A 369 20.44 9.78 -31.71
C CYS A 369 20.15 9.18 -30.31
N GLU A 370 20.38 7.88 -30.14
CA GLU A 370 20.16 7.10 -28.92
C GLU A 370 21.10 7.44 -27.76
N SER A 371 22.13 8.25 -27.97
CA SER A 371 22.93 8.83 -26.89
C SER A 371 22.18 9.91 -26.12
N CYS A 372 21.19 10.55 -26.77
CA CYS A 372 20.46 11.69 -26.22
C CYS A 372 18.98 11.40 -26.06
N HIS A 373 18.35 10.78 -27.06
CA HIS A 373 16.91 10.57 -27.12
C HIS A 373 16.51 9.15 -26.72
N THR A 374 15.24 9.02 -26.33
CA THR A 374 14.60 7.73 -26.11
C THR A 374 13.38 7.63 -27.02
N GLU A 375 12.99 6.40 -27.34
CA GLU A 375 11.83 6.09 -28.18
C GLU A 375 10.50 6.51 -27.50
N LYS A 376 10.53 6.72 -26.18
CA LYS A 376 9.40 7.20 -25.36
C LYS A 376 9.11 8.67 -25.61
N ASP A 377 10.13 9.52 -25.47
CA ASP A 377 10.03 10.96 -25.70
C ASP A 377 11.24 11.45 -26.49
N TRP A 378 10.97 11.79 -27.75
CA TRP A 378 11.97 12.32 -28.66
C TRP A 378 12.18 13.82 -28.49
N LYS A 379 11.22 14.56 -27.90
CA LYS A 379 11.32 16.02 -27.78
C LYS A 379 12.34 16.43 -26.73
N THR A 380 12.54 15.60 -25.71
CA THR A 380 13.44 15.87 -24.59
C THR A 380 14.59 14.88 -24.62
N PRO A 381 15.85 15.33 -24.67
CA PRO A 381 17.02 14.45 -24.64
C PRO A 381 17.20 13.86 -23.23
N SER A 382 16.40 12.85 -22.90
CA SER A 382 16.28 12.28 -21.55
C SER A 382 17.45 11.38 -21.15
N LYS A 383 18.22 10.88 -22.11
CA LYS A 383 19.40 10.04 -21.82
C LYS A 383 20.65 10.84 -21.53
N PHE A 384 20.80 12.01 -22.16
CA PHE A 384 21.98 12.85 -22.01
C PHE A 384 21.79 13.81 -20.84
N ASN A 385 22.78 13.85 -19.95
CA ASN A 385 22.86 14.83 -18.89
C ASN A 385 24.22 15.50 -18.95
N HIS A 386 24.23 16.82 -19.14
CA HIS A 386 25.46 17.58 -19.36
C HIS A 386 26.45 17.48 -18.17
N ASP A 387 25.96 17.46 -16.94
CA ASP A 387 26.78 17.42 -15.72
C ASP A 387 27.42 16.04 -15.50
N ARG A 388 26.74 14.98 -15.94
CA ARG A 388 27.21 13.60 -15.82
C ARG A 388 28.10 13.18 -16.99
N ASP A 389 27.69 13.52 -18.20
CA ASP A 389 28.26 12.99 -19.43
C ASP A 389 29.36 13.88 -20.02
N THR A 390 29.54 15.09 -19.48
CA THR A 390 30.59 16.03 -19.91
C THR A 390 31.41 16.52 -18.73
N LYS A 391 32.54 17.16 -19.03
CA LYS A 391 33.41 17.78 -18.00
C LYS A 391 32.90 19.13 -17.49
N TYR A 392 31.81 19.65 -18.05
CA TYR A 392 31.29 20.96 -17.72
C TYR A 392 29.89 20.85 -17.12
N ALA A 393 29.75 21.19 -15.84
CA ALA A 393 28.45 21.16 -15.19
C ALA A 393 27.68 22.46 -15.46
N LEU A 394 26.48 22.34 -16.01
CA LEU A 394 25.53 23.43 -16.15
C LEU A 394 24.93 23.73 -14.78
N ARG A 395 25.17 24.95 -14.27
CA ARG A 395 24.65 25.38 -12.96
C ARG A 395 23.51 26.38 -13.11
N ASP A 396 22.53 26.26 -12.21
CA ASP A 396 21.38 27.16 -12.09
C ASP A 396 20.68 27.39 -13.45
N LYS A 397 20.59 28.64 -13.91
CA LYS A 397 19.90 28.99 -15.16
C LYS A 397 20.51 28.38 -16.43
N HIS A 398 21.77 27.93 -16.38
CA HIS A 398 22.39 27.27 -17.52
C HIS A 398 21.81 25.88 -17.78
N GLN A 399 21.21 25.24 -16.76
CA GLN A 399 20.61 23.90 -16.89
C GLN A 399 19.43 23.85 -17.86
N THR A 400 18.76 24.99 -18.09
CA THR A 400 17.60 25.10 -18.99
C THR A 400 17.94 25.77 -20.32
N THR A 401 19.21 26.09 -20.56
CA THR A 401 19.67 26.73 -21.81
C THR A 401 19.62 25.72 -22.97
N LYS A 402 19.24 26.17 -24.16
CA LYS A 402 19.18 25.27 -25.32
C LYS A 402 20.60 24.95 -25.78
N CYS A 403 20.82 23.71 -26.23
CA CYS A 403 22.12 23.26 -26.71
C CYS A 403 22.71 24.21 -27.78
N VAL A 404 21.87 24.71 -28.69
CA VAL A 404 22.27 25.61 -29.80
C VAL A 404 22.70 27.01 -29.36
N ASP A 405 22.33 27.43 -28.14
CA ASP A 405 22.76 28.73 -27.61
C ASP A 405 24.25 28.69 -27.27
N CYS A 406 24.75 27.51 -26.90
CA CYS A 406 26.17 27.24 -26.67
C CYS A 406 26.84 26.67 -27.93
N HIS A 407 26.32 25.58 -28.48
CA HIS A 407 26.90 24.84 -29.59
C HIS A 407 26.38 25.34 -30.94
N LYS A 408 27.19 26.16 -31.63
CA LYS A 408 26.85 26.73 -32.94
C LYS A 408 27.50 25.91 -34.06
N GLY A 409 26.70 25.03 -34.66
CA GLY A 409 27.11 24.14 -35.76
C GLY A 409 27.34 22.71 -35.30
N LYS A 410 28.22 21.97 -36.01
CA LYS A 410 28.48 20.55 -35.74
C LYS A 410 29.12 20.35 -34.37
N LEU A 411 28.50 19.56 -33.50
CA LEU A 411 28.90 19.39 -32.09
C LEU A 411 30.34 18.89 -31.94
N TYR A 412 30.72 17.86 -32.70
CA TYR A 412 32.01 17.16 -32.56
C TYR A 412 33.23 17.87 -33.18
N GLY A 413 33.09 19.15 -33.58
CA GLY A 413 34.17 19.96 -34.13
C GLY A 413 34.37 21.32 -33.45
N GLN A 414 33.66 21.60 -32.36
CA GLN A 414 33.69 22.90 -31.71
C GLN A 414 34.61 22.93 -30.50
N ASN A 415 35.38 24.02 -30.38
CA ASN A 415 36.27 24.26 -29.24
C ASN A 415 35.72 25.45 -28.43
N LEU A 416 34.71 25.20 -27.61
CA LEU A 416 34.07 26.24 -26.79
C LEU A 416 34.95 26.62 -25.61
N LYS A 417 35.13 27.92 -25.40
CA LYS A 417 35.68 28.45 -24.15
C LYS A 417 34.59 28.48 -23.09
N MET A 418 34.87 27.86 -21.95
CA MET A 418 33.90 27.62 -20.87
C MET A 418 34.00 28.64 -19.73
N ASP A 419 34.80 29.69 -19.90
CA ASP A 419 34.89 30.77 -18.92
C ASP A 419 33.70 31.73 -19.04
N CYS A 420 33.26 32.26 -17.91
CA CYS A 420 32.10 33.16 -17.81
C CYS A 420 32.22 34.34 -18.78
N TYR A 421 33.42 34.90 -18.92
CA TYR A 421 33.65 36.11 -19.71
C TYR A 421 33.53 35.85 -21.21
N SER A 422 34.04 34.73 -21.73
CA SER A 422 33.92 34.37 -23.15
C SER A 422 32.46 34.37 -23.63
N CYS A 423 31.52 33.97 -22.76
CA CYS A 423 30.09 33.96 -23.06
C CYS A 423 29.41 35.30 -22.70
N HIS A 424 29.73 35.88 -21.54
CA HIS A 424 29.04 37.05 -20.98
C HIS A 424 29.79 38.38 -21.15
N LYS A 425 30.79 38.47 -22.03
CA LYS A 425 31.53 39.71 -22.30
C LYS A 425 30.60 40.90 -22.57
N LYS A 426 29.57 40.71 -23.40
CA LYS A 426 28.60 41.77 -23.72
C LYS A 426 27.81 42.20 -22.50
N ASP A 427 27.45 41.25 -21.62
CA ASP A 427 26.73 41.55 -20.38
C ASP A 427 27.63 42.28 -19.37
N ASP A 428 28.90 41.86 -19.24
CA ASP A 428 29.91 42.51 -18.40
C ASP A 428 30.15 43.97 -18.84
N ASP A 429 30.29 44.19 -20.15
CA ASP A 429 30.46 45.51 -20.74
C ASP A 429 29.23 46.40 -20.51
N ALA A 430 28.01 45.84 -20.68
CA ALA A 430 26.76 46.56 -20.47
C ALA A 430 26.51 46.96 -19.00
N LYS A 431 27.03 46.17 -18.05
CA LYS A 431 26.99 46.50 -16.60
C LYS A 431 28.10 47.45 -16.16
N GLY A 432 28.94 47.90 -17.09
CA GLY A 432 29.96 48.90 -16.84
C GLY A 432 31.22 48.35 -16.16
N HIS A 433 31.35 47.02 -16.04
CA HIS A 433 32.58 46.40 -15.54
C HIS A 433 33.70 46.57 -16.56
N LYS A 434 33.43 46.32 -17.85
CA LYS A 434 34.37 46.52 -18.97
C LYS A 434 35.74 45.88 -18.72
N GLY A 435 35.76 44.68 -18.12
CA GLY A 435 37.01 43.99 -17.77
C GLY A 435 37.83 44.61 -16.62
N ARG A 436 37.33 45.63 -15.89
CA ARG A 436 38.02 46.24 -14.74
C ARG A 436 38.30 45.26 -13.59
N TYR A 437 37.59 44.14 -13.57
CA TYR A 437 37.68 43.10 -12.55
C TYR A 437 38.34 41.80 -13.08
N ASP A 438 39.22 41.91 -14.08
CA ASP A 438 40.10 40.81 -14.56
C ASP A 438 39.36 39.51 -14.94
N GLN A 439 38.09 39.63 -15.37
CA GLN A 439 37.24 38.50 -15.79
C GLN A 439 36.96 37.45 -14.70
N LYS A 440 37.31 37.74 -13.44
CA LYS A 440 37.09 36.86 -12.28
C LYS A 440 35.68 37.01 -11.73
N CYS A 441 34.67 36.78 -12.56
CA CYS A 441 33.27 37.01 -12.20
C CYS A 441 32.87 36.24 -10.94
N GLU A 442 33.36 35.01 -10.81
CA GLU A 442 33.07 34.07 -9.73
C GLU A 442 33.65 34.44 -8.37
N THR A 443 34.48 35.49 -8.24
CA THR A 443 34.87 35.99 -6.91
C THR A 443 33.75 36.79 -6.26
N CYS A 444 32.86 37.37 -7.07
CA CYS A 444 31.84 38.31 -6.63
C CYS A 444 30.41 37.78 -6.88
N HIS A 445 30.20 37.15 -8.04
CA HIS A 445 28.91 36.66 -8.48
C HIS A 445 28.78 35.16 -8.27
N ILE A 446 27.54 34.73 -8.01
CA ILE A 446 27.12 33.33 -8.06
C ILE A 446 26.00 33.19 -9.08
N GLU A 447 25.93 32.05 -9.74
CA GLU A 447 25.03 31.78 -10.86
C GLU A 447 23.55 31.91 -10.43
N LYS A 448 23.21 31.46 -9.22
CA LYS A 448 21.86 31.55 -8.63
C LYS A 448 21.37 32.98 -8.39
N ALA A 449 22.26 33.89 -8.01
CA ALA A 449 21.92 35.22 -7.52
C ALA A 449 22.74 36.33 -8.18
N TRP A 450 22.96 36.23 -9.50
CA TRP A 450 23.88 37.09 -10.25
C TRP A 450 23.75 38.60 -10.00
N LYS A 451 22.50 39.09 -9.80
CA LYS A 451 22.21 40.50 -9.55
C LYS A 451 22.72 41.02 -8.20
N ASN A 452 22.94 40.12 -7.25
CA ASN A 452 23.40 40.44 -5.90
C ASN A 452 24.84 39.95 -5.74
N VAL A 453 25.75 40.86 -5.41
CA VAL A 453 27.12 40.48 -5.03
C VAL A 453 27.06 39.91 -3.62
N THR A 454 26.74 38.62 -3.52
CA THR A 454 26.60 37.93 -2.23
C THR A 454 27.87 37.19 -1.82
N LYS A 455 28.76 36.91 -2.78
CA LYS A 455 29.96 36.12 -2.51
C LYS A 455 31.06 36.94 -1.85
N PHE A 456 31.25 38.19 -2.28
CA PHE A 456 32.28 39.07 -1.74
C PHE A 456 31.72 40.01 -0.66
N ASN A 457 32.45 40.17 0.44
CA ASN A 457 32.13 41.09 1.52
C ASN A 457 33.42 41.77 2.04
N HIS A 458 33.45 43.10 2.06
CA HIS A 458 34.63 43.87 2.48
C HIS A 458 35.10 43.58 3.91
N ASP A 459 34.16 43.45 4.85
CA ASP A 459 34.45 43.26 6.28
C ASP A 459 35.05 41.88 6.56
N ARG A 460 34.72 40.88 5.72
CA ARG A 460 35.20 39.50 5.86
C ARG A 460 36.44 39.22 5.01
N ASP A 461 36.42 39.67 3.76
CA ASP A 461 37.40 39.25 2.75
C ASP A 461 38.56 40.24 2.60
N THR A 462 38.47 41.42 3.24
CA THR A 462 39.52 42.45 3.18
C THR A 462 39.86 43.00 4.55
N LYS A 463 41.02 43.66 4.66
CA LYS A 463 41.43 44.37 5.88
C LYS A 463 40.75 45.73 6.05
N TYR A 464 40.02 46.20 5.03
CA TYR A 464 39.37 47.50 5.04
C TYR A 464 37.87 47.33 5.23
N ARG A 465 37.41 47.67 6.44
CA ARG A 465 36.03 47.51 6.86
C ARG A 465 35.19 48.70 6.36
N LEU A 466 34.06 48.43 5.72
CA LEU A 466 33.16 49.49 5.27
C LEU A 466 32.22 49.86 6.42
N LEU A 467 32.35 51.07 6.94
CA LEU A 467 31.53 51.56 8.06
C LEU A 467 30.41 52.49 7.59
N ASP A 468 29.25 52.39 8.25
CA ASP A 468 28.08 53.25 8.08
C ASP A 468 27.70 53.51 6.62
N LYS A 469 27.82 54.76 6.15
CA LYS A 469 27.41 55.16 4.80
C LYS A 469 28.26 54.52 3.71
N HIS A 470 29.51 54.14 4.01
CA HIS A 470 30.39 53.47 3.05
C HIS A 470 29.94 52.03 2.74
N MET A 471 29.11 51.41 3.57
CA MET A 471 28.57 50.06 3.27
C MET A 471 27.67 50.04 2.03
N LYS A 472 27.10 51.19 1.65
CA LYS A 472 26.11 51.30 0.56
C LYS A 472 26.69 51.90 -0.72
N VAL A 473 27.98 52.29 -0.73
CA VAL A 473 28.60 52.84 -1.94
C VAL A 473 28.91 51.74 -2.95
N LYS A 474 28.80 52.07 -4.24
CA LYS A 474 29.19 51.14 -5.31
C LYS A 474 30.71 50.98 -5.31
N CYS A 475 31.20 49.78 -5.66
CA CYS A 475 32.64 49.48 -5.65
C CYS A 475 33.44 50.45 -6.52
N ASP A 476 32.90 50.90 -7.66
CA ASP A 476 33.58 51.80 -8.60
C ASP A 476 33.73 53.25 -8.09
N ALA A 477 33.00 53.63 -7.04
CA ALA A 477 33.23 54.91 -6.36
C ALA A 477 34.63 54.94 -5.71
N CYS A 478 35.09 53.81 -5.19
CA CYS A 478 36.42 53.63 -4.62
C CYS A 478 37.40 53.08 -5.68
N HIS A 479 37.04 51.97 -6.34
CA HIS A 479 37.81 51.27 -7.35
C HIS A 479 37.62 51.86 -8.75
N LYS A 480 38.21 53.03 -8.98
CA LYS A 480 38.12 53.74 -10.27
C LYS A 480 38.91 53.07 -11.41
N ALA A 481 39.91 52.26 -11.07
CA ALA A 481 40.79 51.56 -12.01
C ALA A 481 40.66 50.03 -11.86
N ASN A 482 41.68 49.25 -12.21
CA ASN A 482 41.64 47.79 -12.13
C ASN A 482 41.78 47.31 -10.68
N LEU A 483 40.78 46.55 -10.21
CA LEU A 483 40.69 46.12 -8.82
C LEU A 483 41.90 45.32 -8.32
N TYR A 484 42.50 44.50 -9.17
CA TYR A 484 43.58 43.59 -8.76
C TYR A 484 44.97 44.16 -8.99
N LYS A 485 45.09 45.24 -9.75
CA LYS A 485 46.38 45.87 -10.08
C LYS A 485 46.60 47.17 -9.31
N ASP A 486 45.54 47.90 -9.01
CA ASP A 486 45.62 49.23 -8.43
C ASP A 486 45.40 49.21 -6.91
N LYS A 487 46.35 49.77 -6.16
CA LYS A 487 46.26 49.92 -4.70
C LYS A 487 45.61 51.26 -4.36
N ILE A 488 44.58 51.22 -3.52
CA ILE A 488 43.88 52.40 -3.01
C ILE A 488 44.36 52.71 -1.60
N LYS A 489 44.65 53.98 -1.32
CA LYS A 489 44.94 54.44 0.04
C LYS A 489 43.64 54.51 0.83
N SER A 490 43.66 54.04 2.08
CA SER A 490 42.47 53.92 2.93
C SER A 490 42.24 55.12 3.85
N THR A 491 42.98 56.21 3.69
CA THR A 491 42.84 57.40 4.52
C THR A 491 41.69 58.28 4.03
N CYS A 492 40.94 58.88 4.96
CA CYS A 492 39.77 59.73 4.68
C CYS A 492 40.07 60.78 3.59
N ILE A 493 41.17 61.52 3.76
CA ILE A 493 41.57 62.62 2.86
C ILE A 493 41.93 62.14 1.46
N SER A 494 42.35 60.89 1.27
CA SER A 494 42.73 60.38 -0.06
C SER A 494 41.53 60.31 -1.02
N CYS A 495 40.32 60.19 -0.47
CA CYS A 495 39.07 60.21 -1.21
C CYS A 495 38.31 61.53 -1.06
N HIS A 496 38.34 62.14 0.13
CA HIS A 496 37.54 63.32 0.50
C HIS A 496 38.33 64.64 0.50
N LYS A 497 39.42 64.73 -0.26
CA LYS A 497 40.24 65.95 -0.35
C LYS A 497 39.44 67.19 -0.76
N SER A 498 38.47 67.05 -1.66
CA SER A 498 37.59 68.14 -2.10
C SER A 498 36.57 68.55 -1.04
N ASP A 499 36.30 67.69 -0.06
CA ASP A 499 35.26 67.91 0.95
C ASP A 499 35.80 68.62 2.19
N ASP A 500 37.12 68.73 2.33
CA ASP A 500 37.76 69.41 3.46
C ASP A 500 37.40 70.91 3.50
N LYS A 501 36.57 71.28 4.48
CA LYS A 501 36.19 72.67 4.74
C LYS A 501 37.24 73.43 5.54
N HIS A 502 38.23 72.76 6.09
CA HIS A 502 39.30 73.34 6.90
C HIS A 502 40.49 73.81 6.05
N LYS A 503 40.42 73.66 4.72
CA LYS A 503 41.42 74.15 3.76
C LYS A 503 42.85 73.68 4.08
N GLY A 504 43.00 72.45 4.58
CA GLY A 504 44.29 71.87 4.95
C GLY A 504 44.94 72.47 6.21
N GLN A 505 44.22 73.28 6.99
CA GLN A 505 44.76 73.81 8.25
C GLN A 505 44.85 72.74 9.37
N LEU A 506 44.05 71.68 9.28
CA LEU A 506 44.00 70.60 10.27
C LEU A 506 44.76 69.36 9.78
N SER A 507 44.94 68.38 10.66
CA SER A 507 45.55 67.08 10.34
C SER A 507 44.72 66.29 9.31
N ASP A 508 45.38 65.43 8.55
CA ASP A 508 44.74 64.47 7.62
C ASP A 508 43.96 63.35 8.34
N LYS A 509 44.08 63.27 9.68
CA LYS A 509 43.31 62.36 10.55
C LYS A 509 41.95 62.95 10.87
N CYS A 510 41.04 62.93 9.89
CA CYS A 510 39.70 63.46 10.06
C CYS A 510 38.93 62.77 11.20
N GLU A 511 39.23 61.49 11.45
CA GLU A 511 38.65 60.64 12.49
C GLU A 511 38.95 61.09 13.93
N ASP A 512 39.94 61.97 14.13
CA ASP A 512 40.20 62.56 15.45
C ASP A 512 39.03 63.47 15.90
N CYS A 513 38.24 63.98 14.95
CA CYS A 513 37.12 64.88 15.19
C CYS A 513 35.79 64.34 14.63
N HIS A 514 35.81 63.77 13.43
CA HIS A 514 34.62 63.34 12.69
C HIS A 514 34.47 61.82 12.73
N ASN A 515 33.27 61.33 12.41
CA ASN A 515 32.99 59.90 12.28
C ASN A 515 32.17 59.62 11.02
N GLU A 516 32.17 58.38 10.52
CA GLU A 516 31.52 58.03 9.26
C GLU A 516 29.98 58.03 9.34
N LYS A 517 29.42 58.00 10.55
CA LYS A 517 27.97 58.07 10.80
C LYS A 517 27.43 59.48 10.56
N SER A 518 28.08 60.50 11.14
CA SER A 518 27.69 61.91 11.01
C SER A 518 28.90 62.84 11.00
N TRP A 519 29.17 63.44 9.84
CA TRP A 519 30.24 64.43 9.68
C TRP A 519 29.95 65.78 10.35
N ARG A 520 28.69 66.02 10.75
CA ARG A 520 28.24 67.29 11.35
C ARG A 520 28.57 67.42 12.83
N GLU A 521 28.85 66.30 13.49
CA GLU A 521 29.15 66.24 14.92
C GLU A 521 30.64 66.00 15.12
N ALA A 522 31.38 67.08 15.39
CA ALA A 522 32.80 67.02 15.70
C ALA A 522 33.01 66.83 17.20
N LYS A 523 33.84 65.86 17.60
CA LYS A 523 34.27 65.66 18.98
C LYS A 523 35.74 66.02 19.08
N TYR A 524 36.05 67.17 19.69
CA TYR A 524 37.43 67.58 19.95
C TYR A 524 37.62 67.91 21.42
N ASP A 525 38.72 67.44 21.99
CA ASP A 525 39.10 67.72 23.37
C ASP A 525 40.03 68.94 23.43
N HIS A 526 39.51 70.07 23.92
CA HIS A 526 40.28 71.32 24.03
C HIS A 526 41.45 71.24 25.00
N ASN A 527 41.51 70.26 25.91
CA ASN A 527 42.66 70.05 26.79
C ASN A 527 43.92 69.63 26.01
N LYS A 528 43.77 69.15 24.77
CA LYS A 528 44.88 68.85 23.86
C LYS A 528 45.36 70.09 23.08
N SER A 529 44.69 71.22 23.22
CA SER A 529 45.04 72.47 22.53
C SER A 529 45.88 73.39 23.40
N LYS A 530 46.50 74.40 22.77
CA LYS A 530 47.23 75.47 23.48
C LYS A 530 46.32 76.41 24.28
N PHE A 531 45.00 76.29 24.12
CA PHE A 531 43.99 77.10 24.80
C PHE A 531 42.94 76.18 25.45
N PRO A 532 43.25 75.60 26.63
CA PRO A 532 42.30 74.78 27.36
C PRO A 532 41.11 75.64 27.83
N LEU A 533 39.89 75.14 27.61
CA LEU A 533 38.68 75.84 28.02
C LEU A 533 38.48 75.68 29.54
N LEU A 534 38.85 76.72 30.28
CA LEU A 534 38.73 76.75 31.75
C LEU A 534 37.40 77.36 32.20
N GLY A 535 36.90 76.87 33.34
CA GLY A 535 35.71 77.42 34.00
C GLY A 535 34.46 77.39 33.11
N LYS A 536 33.80 78.54 32.96
CA LYS A 536 32.56 78.66 32.18
C LYS A 536 32.76 78.43 30.68
N HIS A 537 33.99 78.53 30.17
CA HIS A 537 34.28 78.32 28.75
C HIS A 537 34.10 76.86 28.31
N TYR A 538 34.13 75.88 29.24
CA TYR A 538 34.02 74.45 28.91
C TYR A 538 32.70 74.07 28.21
N LYS A 539 31.60 74.80 28.46
CA LYS A 539 30.26 74.53 27.90
C LYS A 539 29.92 75.41 26.69
N VAL A 540 30.88 76.16 26.16
CA VAL A 540 30.65 77.10 25.06
C VAL A 540 30.69 76.36 23.72
N ASP A 541 29.70 76.60 22.87
CA ASP A 541 29.67 76.05 21.50
C ASP A 541 30.92 76.49 20.71
N CYS A 542 31.53 75.57 19.97
CA CYS A 542 32.73 75.82 19.14
C CYS A 542 32.58 77.07 18.26
N LYS A 543 31.41 77.26 17.63
CA LYS A 543 31.12 78.39 16.71
C LYS A 543 31.17 79.77 17.35
N LYS A 544 31.10 79.86 18.69
CA LYS A 544 31.22 81.13 19.41
C LYS A 544 32.68 81.58 19.51
N CYS A 545 33.63 80.65 19.43
CA CYS A 545 35.07 80.94 19.42
C CYS A 545 35.66 80.84 18.00
N HIS A 546 35.28 79.81 17.25
CA HIS A 546 35.69 79.58 15.87
C HIS A 546 34.63 80.13 14.90
N LEU A 547 34.77 81.42 14.57
CA LEU A 547 33.85 82.14 13.69
C LEU A 547 33.92 81.68 12.22
N THR A 548 35.02 81.01 11.84
CA THR A 548 35.22 80.43 10.52
C THR A 548 35.55 78.93 10.64
N PRO A 549 35.38 78.14 9.57
CA PRO A 549 35.84 76.75 9.52
C PRO A 549 37.37 76.57 9.64
N ALA A 550 38.13 77.67 9.61
CA ALA A 550 39.56 77.72 9.86
C ALA A 550 39.82 77.86 11.37
N PHE A 551 39.81 76.73 12.08
CA PHE A 551 39.80 76.71 13.54
C PHE A 551 41.09 77.29 14.16
N LYS A 552 42.19 77.35 13.41
CA LYS A 552 43.46 77.94 13.88
C LYS A 552 43.44 79.47 13.95
N ASP A 553 42.42 80.13 13.39
CA ASP A 553 42.35 81.60 13.30
C ASP A 553 41.76 82.25 14.56
N ALA A 554 41.23 81.45 15.50
CA ALA A 554 40.62 81.97 16.72
C ALA A 554 41.66 82.61 17.64
N LYS A 555 41.43 83.88 17.99
CA LYS A 555 42.25 84.64 18.93
C LYS A 555 42.00 84.16 20.36
N THR A 556 43.06 84.13 21.17
CA THR A 556 43.03 83.58 22.54
C THR A 556 43.08 84.65 23.62
N GLU A 557 43.34 85.91 23.27
CA GLU A 557 43.37 87.01 24.24
C GLU A 557 41.94 87.32 24.71
N CYS A 558 41.76 87.53 26.02
CA CYS A 558 40.45 87.80 26.63
C CYS A 558 39.74 88.97 25.94
N VAL A 559 40.46 90.07 25.68
CA VAL A 559 39.93 91.26 25.01
C VAL A 559 39.43 90.99 23.59
N SER A 560 39.99 90.01 22.88
CA SER A 560 39.58 89.69 21.49
C SER A 560 38.11 89.23 21.43
N CYS A 561 37.58 88.70 22.53
CA CYS A 561 36.18 88.29 22.66
C CYS A 561 35.38 89.21 23.59
N HIS A 562 35.98 89.67 24.68
CA HIS A 562 35.31 90.38 25.77
C HIS A 562 35.50 91.92 25.73
N VAL A 563 35.98 92.51 24.63
CA VAL A 563 36.16 93.97 24.50
C VAL A 563 34.88 94.77 24.81
N LYS A 564 33.70 94.23 24.44
CA LYS A 564 32.41 94.89 24.69
C LYS A 564 31.94 94.75 26.15
N GLU A 565 32.51 93.81 26.89
CA GLU A 565 32.18 93.50 28.28
C GLU A 565 33.13 94.19 29.26
N ASP A 566 34.19 94.83 28.76
CA ASP A 566 35.15 95.57 29.58
C ASP A 566 34.51 96.86 30.16
N VAL A 567 34.11 96.77 31.42
CA VAL A 567 33.59 97.89 32.20
C VAL A 567 34.62 99.00 32.45
N HIS A 568 35.93 98.69 32.35
CA HIS A 568 37.01 99.65 32.55
C HIS A 568 37.30 100.47 31.30
N LYS A 569 36.68 100.14 30.15
CA LYS A 569 36.87 100.83 28.86
C LYS A 569 38.36 100.99 28.50
N SER A 570 39.13 99.94 28.76
CA SER A 570 40.58 99.83 28.55
C SER A 570 41.45 100.80 29.35
N ARG A 571 40.93 101.40 30.43
CA ARG A 571 41.73 102.25 31.36
C ARG A 571 42.76 101.46 32.14
N LEU A 572 42.48 100.21 32.48
CA LEU A 572 43.38 99.35 33.25
C LEU A 572 44.19 98.37 32.39
N GLY A 573 44.32 98.64 31.08
CA GLY A 573 45.03 97.76 30.15
C GLY A 573 44.15 96.69 29.51
N MET A 574 44.74 95.87 28.63
CA MET A 574 44.05 94.81 27.88
C MET A 574 44.31 93.38 28.40
N GLN A 575 45.20 93.24 29.39
CA GLN A 575 45.52 91.95 30.01
C GLN A 575 44.60 91.71 31.20
N CYS A 576 43.34 91.38 30.92
CA CYS A 576 42.34 91.19 31.98
C CYS A 576 42.78 90.11 32.99
N GLU A 577 43.55 89.12 32.54
CA GLU A 577 44.07 88.01 33.33
C GLU A 577 45.07 88.42 34.43
N THR A 578 45.58 89.66 34.42
CA THR A 578 46.42 90.15 35.52
C THR A 578 45.61 90.39 36.78
N CYS A 579 44.29 90.57 36.65
CA CYS A 579 43.39 90.79 37.77
C CYS A 579 42.30 89.74 37.81
N HIS A 580 41.58 89.53 36.70
CA HIS A 580 40.42 88.66 36.62
C HIS A 580 40.75 87.20 36.30
N ASN A 581 39.93 86.28 36.81
CA ASN A 581 40.08 84.85 36.57
C ASN A 581 38.99 84.28 35.65
N ALA A 582 39.35 83.34 34.76
CA ALA A 582 38.41 82.67 33.85
C ALA A 582 37.39 81.74 34.54
N ARG A 583 37.62 81.37 35.81
CA ARG A 583 36.70 80.58 36.65
C ARG A 583 35.55 81.46 37.16
N ASP A 584 35.87 82.63 37.69
CA ASP A 584 34.90 83.65 38.10
C ASP A 584 35.51 85.05 37.95
N TRP A 585 34.87 85.87 37.12
CA TRP A 585 35.33 87.23 36.81
C TRP A 585 35.26 88.18 38.02
N LYS A 586 34.36 87.89 38.98
CA LYS A 586 34.18 88.72 40.18
C LYS A 586 35.25 88.48 41.24
N ILE A 587 36.00 87.38 41.11
CA ILE A 587 37.11 87.06 41.98
C ILE A 587 38.37 87.54 41.27
N TRP A 588 38.99 88.59 41.81
CA TRP A 588 40.27 89.10 41.33
C TRP A 588 41.32 89.01 42.44
N ASP A 589 42.55 88.62 42.10
CA ASP A 589 43.63 88.38 43.07
C ASP A 589 44.68 89.50 43.06
N PHE A 590 44.39 90.60 42.35
CA PHE A 590 45.32 91.72 42.20
C PHE A 590 45.49 92.50 43.50
N ASN A 591 46.73 92.67 43.91
CA ASN A 591 47.14 93.51 45.02
C ASN A 591 48.13 94.57 44.51
N HIS A 592 47.70 95.82 44.44
CA HIS A 592 48.49 96.91 43.89
C HIS A 592 49.88 97.06 44.54
N ASP A 593 49.97 96.87 45.86
CA ASP A 593 51.23 97.03 46.61
C ASP A 593 52.22 95.90 46.34
N LYS A 594 51.75 94.71 45.97
CA LYS A 594 52.59 93.55 45.67
C LYS A 594 52.90 93.43 44.19
N ASP A 595 51.93 93.76 43.35
CA ASP A 595 51.96 93.46 41.92
C ASP A 595 52.42 94.65 41.07
N THR A 596 52.60 95.83 41.68
CA THR A 596 53.12 97.03 41.00
C THR A 596 54.36 97.59 41.70
N LYS A 597 55.09 98.46 40.98
CA LYS A 597 56.29 99.13 41.51
C LYS A 597 55.98 100.35 42.38
N PHE A 598 54.75 100.85 42.33
CA PHE A 598 54.32 102.03 43.08
C PHE A 598 53.41 101.58 44.21
N LYS A 599 53.92 101.65 45.44
CA LYS A 599 53.16 101.26 46.63
C LYS A 599 52.17 102.38 46.98
N LEU A 600 50.92 102.02 47.25
CA LEU A 600 49.91 102.97 47.70
C LEU A 600 50.06 103.20 49.21
N ASP A 601 51.09 103.95 49.58
CA ASP A 601 51.34 104.37 50.95
C ASP A 601 50.94 105.85 51.21
N GLY A 602 51.03 106.26 52.46
CA GLY A 602 50.68 107.62 52.87
C GLY A 602 49.29 108.08 52.45
N GLY A 603 49.22 109.29 51.92
CA GLY A 603 48.00 109.88 51.40
C GLY A 603 47.41 109.18 50.17
N HIS A 604 48.16 108.28 49.52
CA HIS A 604 47.68 107.49 48.39
C HIS A 604 47.04 106.16 48.81
N LYS A 605 47.07 105.81 50.10
CA LYS A 605 46.46 104.57 50.61
C LYS A 605 44.94 104.61 50.46
N GLY A 606 44.39 103.63 49.73
CA GLY A 606 42.94 103.51 49.51
C GLY A 606 42.39 104.36 48.36
N ILE A 607 43.26 104.97 47.55
CA ILE A 607 42.86 105.69 46.34
C ILE A 607 42.26 104.73 45.30
N GLY A 608 41.24 105.17 44.57
CA GLY A 608 40.61 104.37 43.52
C GLY A 608 41.52 104.25 42.30
N CYS A 609 41.48 103.10 41.60
CA CYS A 609 42.38 102.87 40.45
C CYS A 609 42.22 103.95 39.36
N TYR A 610 41.02 104.50 39.15
CA TYR A 610 40.76 105.51 38.12
C TYR A 610 41.22 106.92 38.49
N ASP A 611 41.54 107.17 39.76
CA ASP A 611 42.07 108.46 40.20
C ASP A 611 43.50 108.65 39.68
N CYS A 612 44.26 107.55 39.57
CA CYS A 612 45.57 107.53 38.92
C CYS A 612 45.45 107.18 37.42
N HIS A 613 44.65 106.17 37.07
CA HIS A 613 44.51 105.67 35.70
C HIS A 613 43.33 106.32 34.96
N LYS A 614 43.49 107.62 34.65
CA LYS A 614 42.42 108.45 34.06
C LYS A 614 42.17 108.16 32.57
N ALA A 615 43.21 107.80 31.80
CA ALA A 615 43.13 107.60 30.35
C ALA A 615 43.25 106.12 29.95
N PRO A 616 42.60 105.67 28.85
CA PRO A 616 42.78 104.34 28.31
C PRO A 616 44.24 104.03 27.96
N SER A 617 44.78 102.93 28.49
CA SER A 617 46.07 102.40 28.08
C SER A 617 45.84 101.18 27.19
N ARG A 618 46.06 101.35 25.87
CA ARG A 618 46.00 100.26 24.89
C ARG A 618 47.32 99.48 24.77
N GLY A 619 48.28 99.76 25.64
CA GLY A 619 49.53 99.00 25.72
C GLY A 619 49.35 97.66 26.42
N LYS A 620 50.28 96.73 26.18
CA LYS A 620 50.34 95.46 26.93
C LYS A 620 50.63 95.68 28.43
N ARG A 621 51.24 96.81 28.79
CA ARG A 621 51.49 97.19 30.19
C ARG A 621 50.84 98.54 30.48
N LEU A 622 50.16 98.62 31.62
CA LEU A 622 49.64 99.87 32.14
C LEU A 622 50.83 100.74 32.56
N THR A 623 50.99 101.89 31.91
CA THR A 623 52.05 102.85 32.23
C THR A 623 51.38 104.13 32.66
N THR A 624 51.68 104.59 33.86
CA THR A 624 51.16 105.84 34.41
C THR A 624 52.34 106.58 35.02
N PRO A 625 52.48 107.89 34.79
CA PRO A 625 53.52 108.68 35.45
C PRO A 625 53.38 108.54 36.97
N VAL A 626 54.50 108.30 37.66
CA VAL A 626 54.54 108.04 39.10
C VAL A 626 55.46 109.00 39.86
N ALA A 627 56.09 109.95 39.18
CA ALA A 627 56.83 111.00 39.86
C ALA A 627 55.83 111.95 40.54
N CYS A 628 56.13 112.40 41.76
CA CYS A 628 55.20 113.22 42.54
C CYS A 628 54.70 114.45 41.74
N GLY A 629 55.62 115.17 41.08
CA GLY A 629 55.29 116.35 40.29
C GLY A 629 54.49 116.10 39.02
N ASP A 630 54.35 114.85 38.55
CA ASP A 630 53.47 114.56 37.40
C ASP A 630 51.98 114.59 37.79
N CYS A 631 51.68 114.42 39.08
CA CYS A 631 50.33 114.42 39.64
C CYS A 631 50.06 115.64 40.53
N HIS A 632 51.08 116.10 41.25
CA HIS A 632 51.00 117.16 42.26
C HIS A 632 51.72 118.44 41.81
N SER A 633 51.83 118.69 40.50
CA SER A 633 52.47 119.92 40.00
C SER A 633 51.79 121.20 40.51
N SER A 634 50.48 121.16 40.77
CA SER A 634 49.71 122.27 41.34
C SER A 634 49.99 122.51 42.82
N ASP A 635 50.52 121.50 43.50
CA ASP A 635 50.72 121.52 44.95
C ASP A 635 52.16 121.91 45.31
N ASP A 636 53.02 122.08 44.29
CA ASP A 636 54.42 122.47 44.46
C ASP A 636 54.56 123.98 44.73
N VAL A 637 54.80 124.31 46.00
CA VAL A 637 55.03 125.69 46.45
C VAL A 637 56.38 126.27 46.01
N HIS A 638 57.26 125.47 45.39
CA HIS A 638 58.55 125.93 44.89
C HIS A 638 58.50 126.39 43.42
N ASP A 639 57.30 126.42 42.82
CA ASP A 639 57.04 126.80 41.42
C ASP A 639 57.91 126.02 40.41
N GLY A 640 58.21 124.75 40.70
CA GLY A 640 58.95 123.84 39.81
C GLY A 640 60.47 123.98 39.82
N ASN A 641 61.05 124.85 40.64
CA ASN A 641 62.49 125.14 40.64
C ASN A 641 63.39 123.94 41.00
N PHE A 642 62.88 122.93 41.70
CA PHE A 642 63.64 121.74 42.14
C PHE A 642 63.34 120.46 41.33
N GLY A 643 62.59 120.57 40.22
CA GLY A 643 62.18 119.44 39.39
C GLY A 643 61.02 118.62 39.98
N ARG A 644 60.64 117.53 39.29
CA ARG A 644 59.39 116.78 39.59
C ARG A 644 59.54 115.62 40.59
N GLN A 645 60.75 115.31 41.02
CA GLN A 645 61.06 114.19 41.92
C GLN A 645 61.03 114.62 43.39
N CYS A 646 59.87 115.12 43.82
CA CYS A 646 59.69 115.65 45.17
C CYS A 646 60.00 114.59 46.25
N GLU A 647 59.82 113.31 45.94
CA GLU A 647 60.12 112.16 46.82
C GLU A 647 61.59 112.03 47.22
N ARG A 648 62.51 112.74 46.55
CA ARG A 648 63.93 112.78 46.94
C ARG A 648 64.15 113.60 48.20
N CYS A 649 63.33 114.62 48.41
CA CYS A 649 63.46 115.54 49.54
C CYS A 649 62.33 115.37 50.55
N HIS A 650 61.12 115.05 50.10
CA HIS A 650 59.93 114.88 50.94
C HIS A 650 59.58 113.41 51.20
N VAL A 651 58.94 113.15 52.35
CA VAL A 651 58.33 111.86 52.66
C VAL A 651 56.84 111.86 52.28
N SER A 652 56.35 110.79 51.65
CA SER A 652 54.98 110.70 51.11
C SER A 652 53.87 110.81 52.17
N ASN A 653 54.20 110.59 53.45
CA ASN A 653 53.25 110.64 54.56
C ASN A 653 53.17 112.01 55.24
N SER A 654 54.13 112.92 54.99
CA SER A 654 54.22 114.22 55.64
C SER A 654 55.07 115.19 54.81
N TRP A 655 54.41 116.11 54.10
CA TRP A 655 55.11 117.04 53.21
C TRP A 655 55.95 118.10 53.92
N SER A 656 55.62 118.41 55.18
CA SER A 656 56.41 119.32 56.03
C SER A 656 57.71 118.68 56.52
N GLU A 657 57.88 117.37 56.37
CA GLU A 657 59.06 116.64 56.80
C GLU A 657 60.04 116.43 55.62
N LEU A 658 61.27 116.90 55.81
CA LEU A 658 62.37 116.75 54.86
C LEU A 658 63.27 115.59 55.26
N LYS A 659 63.73 114.80 54.29
CA LYS A 659 64.67 113.69 54.49
C LYS A 659 66.06 114.25 54.86
N VAL A 660 66.42 114.19 56.15
CA VAL A 660 67.70 114.71 56.66
C VAL A 660 68.86 113.79 56.26
N GLY A 661 69.83 114.31 55.50
CA GLY A 661 71.05 113.60 55.08
C GLY A 661 71.52 113.87 53.64
N THR A 662 70.77 114.65 52.85
CA THR A 662 71.20 115.04 51.50
C THR A 662 71.94 116.38 51.54
N GLY A 663 73.28 116.31 51.66
CA GLY A 663 74.11 117.50 51.49
C GLY A 663 74.01 118.00 50.04
N PHE A 664 73.49 119.21 49.85
CA PHE A 664 73.63 119.94 48.59
C PHE A 664 75.04 120.53 48.54
N SER A 665 75.88 120.04 47.61
CA SER A 665 76.96 120.86 47.07
C SER A 665 76.40 121.58 45.84
N ARG A 666 76.82 122.84 45.67
CA ARG A 666 76.30 123.79 44.67
C ARG A 666 76.26 123.26 43.24
#